data_AF-A0AAV5CE81-F1
#
_entry.id   AF-A0AAV5CE81-F1
#
_cell.length_a   1.000
_cell.length_b   1.000
_cell.length_c   1.000
_cell.angle_alpha   90.00
_cell.angle_beta   90.00
_cell.angle_gamma   90.00
#
_symmetry.space_group_name_H-M   'P 1'
#
loop_
_entity.id
_entity.type
_entity.pdbx_description
1 polymer ?
#
loop_
_entity_poly.entity_id
_entity_poly.type
_entity_poly.pdbx_seq_one_letter_code
_entity_poly.pdbx_strand_id
1 'polypeptide(L)'
;MATAANLTGKSAVRVAVIGDPGTGKSSLVFALATGQFSEEVPTVMPPRPPPRRLFLRWRPHHHRRHLLQVRIPPEQKERLVAECKAADVVVLTYACDRPDTVERLVSFWLPELRQLKLNVPVIVAGCKLDLTQINVDQVTEPIIRLFHDVDTCIECSALRLFQVPEVFYYAHKAVLHPTAPLFDQEAQCLKPRCIRALKRIFFLCDHDRDGALNDMELNDFQFKCFGAPLQPDGISATRRVVQQRMPEGVNEAGLTLIGFLYLNALFIENGGLETAWRVLRKFGYDNEVKLRDDLISVPIIRAPDQTMELTVKAVNFLTGLFNIFDIDNDGVLLPAELEDLFSTAPENPWSSDPYKNCAETNVVSCGLSLNGFLSKWALMTFLDPSKSLANLVYVGYLGDFASAFTTTRKRRDDRKRKQTHRNVFHCYVFGPRGSGKSALLQSFIGRQPSDPLPSSSELFATNTVELTDLLGVFLIQCFIFFLLKETRKILILHEIPEDDVRSLLTNQESLATCDVAVFVYDSSDEVSWQRTRDLLIKVATHGESTGYKVPCLIVAAKDDLDQSPHALQESTRVSQDIGIETPIPVSVESRDLNNVFRRIVHAAQQPHLSIPETEAGRTSRQYRQLLSRSLMVASAGAAIAVVGVTAYRIYAARTNTSS
;
A
#
# COMPACT_ATOMS: atom_id res chain seq x y z
N MET A 1 6.01 4.73 -12.10
CA MET A 1 4.55 4.49 -12.08
C MET A 1 3.84 5.69 -11.45
N ALA A 2 3.87 6.84 -12.12
CA ALA A 2 3.23 8.06 -11.66
C ALA A 2 2.17 8.48 -12.68
N THR A 3 1.09 9.08 -12.17
CA THR A 3 -0.06 9.67 -12.86
C THR A 3 -1.24 8.74 -13.24
N ALA A 4 -1.83 8.10 -12.24
CA ALA A 4 -3.30 8.08 -12.11
C ALA A 4 -3.60 8.92 -10.85
N ALA A 5 -3.67 10.24 -11.04
CA ALA A 5 -3.86 11.17 -9.94
C ALA A 5 -5.33 11.18 -9.55
N ASN A 6 -5.62 10.72 -8.33
CA ASN A 6 -6.84 10.95 -7.54
C ASN A 6 -7.59 12.22 -8.02
N LEU A 7 -8.63 12.02 -8.83
CA LEU A 7 -9.53 13.10 -9.28
C LEU A 7 -10.37 13.67 -8.11
N THR A 8 -10.31 13.04 -6.94
CA THR A 8 -10.93 13.52 -5.69
C THR A 8 -10.32 14.83 -5.18
N GLY A 9 -9.15 15.25 -5.69
CA GLY A 9 -8.49 16.53 -5.35
C GLY A 9 -8.29 17.52 -6.50
N LYS A 10 -8.56 17.16 -7.76
CA LYS A 10 -8.39 18.06 -8.91
C LYS A 10 -9.65 18.90 -9.12
N SER A 11 -9.53 20.23 -9.02
CA SER A 11 -10.68 21.15 -9.16
C SER A 11 -11.21 21.29 -10.59
N ALA A 12 -10.52 20.75 -11.60
CA ALA A 12 -10.80 20.95 -13.03
C ALA A 12 -10.56 19.68 -13.88
N VAL A 13 -11.39 19.48 -14.91
CA VAL A 13 -11.23 18.44 -15.96
C VAL A 13 -10.68 19.10 -17.22
N ARG A 14 -9.59 18.57 -17.78
CA ARG A 14 -8.95 19.03 -19.02
C ARG A 14 -9.40 18.19 -20.20
N VAL A 15 -10.11 18.82 -21.13
CA VAL A 15 -10.59 18.20 -22.38
C VAL A 15 -9.67 18.61 -23.52
N ALA A 16 -9.04 17.66 -24.22
CA ALA A 16 -8.27 17.93 -25.43
C ALA A 16 -9.11 17.65 -26.68
N VAL A 17 -9.27 18.62 -27.58
CA VAL A 17 -10.05 18.48 -28.82
C VAL A 17 -9.11 18.35 -30.02
N ILE A 18 -9.09 17.17 -30.65
CA ILE A 18 -8.16 16.81 -31.75
C ILE A 18 -8.92 16.34 -33.00
N GLY A 19 -8.22 16.16 -34.12
CA GLY A 19 -8.79 15.71 -35.40
C GLY A 19 -8.26 16.51 -36.60
N ASP A 20 -8.68 16.14 -37.79
CA ASP A 20 -8.11 16.64 -39.06
C ASP A 20 -8.38 18.12 -39.37
N PRO A 21 -7.54 18.78 -40.18
CA PRO A 21 -7.83 20.13 -40.67
C PRO A 21 -9.23 20.21 -41.30
N GLY A 22 -10.01 21.21 -40.87
CA GLY A 22 -11.36 21.45 -41.39
C GLY A 22 -12.49 20.62 -40.78
N THR A 23 -12.24 19.82 -39.73
CA THR A 23 -13.27 19.04 -39.02
C THR A 23 -14.19 19.85 -38.09
N GLY A 24 -14.02 21.16 -37.96
CA GLY A 24 -14.91 21.98 -37.13
C GLY A 24 -14.54 22.09 -35.64
N LYS A 25 -13.36 21.62 -35.21
CA LYS A 25 -12.83 21.78 -33.83
C LYS A 25 -12.99 23.20 -33.26
N SER A 26 -12.60 24.19 -34.06
CA SER A 26 -12.74 25.65 -33.80
C SER A 26 -14.15 26.04 -33.41
N SER A 27 -15.05 25.78 -34.35
CA SER A 27 -16.45 26.11 -34.24
C SER A 27 -17.13 25.37 -33.09
N LEU A 28 -16.74 24.12 -32.83
CA LEU A 28 -17.27 23.32 -31.72
C LEU A 28 -16.96 23.95 -30.34
N VAL A 29 -15.70 24.28 -30.10
CA VAL A 29 -15.28 24.91 -28.83
C VAL A 29 -15.86 26.32 -28.70
N PHE A 30 -15.91 27.08 -29.80
CA PHE A 30 -16.48 28.42 -29.83
C PHE A 30 -17.98 28.42 -29.54
N ALA A 31 -18.73 27.53 -30.18
CA ALA A 31 -20.16 27.36 -29.96
C ALA A 31 -20.46 26.98 -28.51
N LEU A 32 -19.65 26.12 -27.88
CA LEU A 32 -19.78 25.82 -26.45
C LEU A 32 -19.54 27.06 -25.57
N ALA A 33 -18.47 27.81 -25.85
CA ALA A 33 -18.03 28.91 -25.00
C ALA A 33 -18.94 30.15 -25.09
N THR A 34 -19.50 30.42 -26.28
CA THR A 34 -20.27 31.65 -26.55
C THR A 34 -21.78 31.39 -26.66
N GLY A 35 -22.19 30.14 -26.90
CA GLY A 35 -23.58 29.82 -27.24
C GLY A 35 -24.00 30.37 -28.61
N GLN A 36 -23.05 30.74 -29.48
CA GLN A 36 -23.28 31.30 -30.81
C GLN A 36 -22.32 30.68 -31.83
N PHE A 37 -22.74 30.65 -33.09
CA PHE A 37 -21.87 30.27 -34.21
C PHE A 37 -21.21 31.52 -34.82
N SER A 38 -19.96 31.38 -35.25
CA SER A 38 -19.25 32.37 -36.05
C SER A 38 -18.50 31.66 -37.17
N GLU A 39 -18.47 32.25 -38.36
CA GLU A 39 -17.63 31.79 -39.47
C GLU A 39 -16.16 32.17 -39.24
N GLU A 40 -15.93 33.30 -38.57
CA GLU A 40 -14.61 33.76 -38.17
C GLU A 40 -14.35 33.35 -36.71
N VAL A 41 -13.75 32.17 -36.53
CA VAL A 41 -13.33 31.68 -35.21
C VAL A 41 -11.82 31.80 -35.07
N PRO A 42 -11.30 32.42 -33.98
CA PRO A 42 -9.87 32.46 -33.72
C PRO A 42 -9.23 31.06 -33.77
N THR A 43 -8.07 30.99 -34.42
CA THR A 43 -7.31 29.75 -34.59
C THR A 43 -6.96 29.11 -33.23
N VAL A 44 -6.75 29.92 -32.19
CA VAL A 44 -6.49 29.50 -30.81
C VAL A 44 -7.39 30.29 -29.88
N MET A 45 -8.18 29.60 -29.05
CA MET A 45 -8.87 30.26 -27.93
C MET A 45 -8.13 29.99 -26.61
N PRO A 46 -7.96 31.01 -25.75
CA PRO A 46 -7.45 30.80 -24.40
C PRO A 46 -8.42 29.91 -23.60
N PRO A 47 -7.95 29.26 -22.52
CA PRO A 47 -8.82 28.45 -21.68
C PRO A 47 -9.99 29.30 -21.16
N ARG A 48 -11.22 28.95 -21.52
CA ARG A 48 -12.43 29.67 -21.09
C ARG A 48 -13.36 28.72 -20.33
N PRO A 49 -13.95 29.16 -19.20
CA PRO A 49 -15.02 28.41 -18.56
C PRO A 49 -16.25 28.39 -19.48
N PRO A 50 -17.06 27.30 -19.48
CA PRO A 50 -18.31 27.26 -20.24
C PRO A 50 -19.32 28.32 -19.72
N PRO A 51 -20.42 28.61 -20.42
CA PRO A 51 -21.46 29.53 -19.96
C PRO A 51 -22.20 29.05 -18.69
N ARG A 52 -22.55 29.98 -17.79
CA ARG A 52 -23.28 29.72 -16.51
C ARG A 52 -24.53 28.83 -16.63
N ARG A 53 -25.24 28.85 -17.76
CA ARG A 53 -26.46 28.05 -17.99
C ARG A 53 -26.19 26.54 -18.11
N LEU A 54 -25.02 26.15 -18.62
CA LEU A 54 -24.61 24.74 -18.66
C LEU A 54 -24.23 24.23 -17.27
N PHE A 55 -23.74 25.07 -16.36
CA PHE A 55 -23.41 24.66 -14.99
C PHE A 55 -24.61 24.10 -14.19
N LEU A 56 -25.82 24.59 -14.45
CA LEU A 56 -27.02 24.12 -13.73
C LEU A 56 -27.47 22.72 -14.16
N ARG A 57 -27.26 22.33 -15.43
CA ARG A 57 -27.53 20.98 -15.94
C ARG A 57 -26.47 19.97 -15.48
N TRP A 58 -25.35 20.45 -14.95
CA TRP A 58 -24.14 19.68 -14.61
C TRP A 58 -23.89 19.59 -13.10
N ARG A 59 -24.96 19.51 -12.28
CA ARG A 59 -24.99 19.45 -10.79
C ARG A 59 -24.20 20.53 -10.01
N PRO A 60 -24.64 20.90 -8.79
CA PRO A 60 -24.17 22.12 -8.11
C PRO A 60 -22.89 21.99 -7.27
N HIS A 61 -22.30 20.80 -7.13
CA HIS A 61 -21.25 20.58 -6.13
C HIS A 61 -19.84 20.51 -6.76
N HIS A 62 -19.09 21.60 -6.54
CA HIS A 62 -17.63 21.67 -6.43
C HIS A 62 -16.71 21.46 -7.65
N HIS A 63 -16.92 22.05 -8.84
CA HIS A 63 -15.85 22.01 -9.86
C HIS A 63 -15.75 23.29 -10.72
N ARG A 64 -14.64 24.04 -10.60
CA ARG A 64 -14.26 25.11 -11.55
C ARG A 64 -13.47 24.46 -12.71
N ARG A 65 -14.06 24.26 -13.89
CA ARG A 65 -13.44 23.47 -14.97
C ARG A 65 -12.80 24.34 -16.07
N HIS A 66 -11.58 23.96 -16.49
CA HIS A 66 -10.79 24.62 -17.53
C HIS A 66 -10.83 23.78 -18.82
N LEU A 67 -11.53 24.25 -19.87
CA LEU A 67 -11.41 23.70 -21.21
C LEU A 67 -10.05 24.11 -21.81
N LEU A 68 -9.27 23.15 -22.31
CA LEU A 68 -8.01 23.44 -23.01
C LEU A 68 -8.10 23.00 -24.48
N GLN A 69 -8.19 23.95 -25.39
CA GLN A 69 -8.17 23.66 -26.82
C GLN A 69 -6.74 23.32 -27.27
N VAL A 70 -6.51 22.10 -27.73
CA VAL A 70 -5.23 21.66 -28.30
C VAL A 70 -5.33 21.68 -29.81
N ARG A 71 -4.87 22.76 -30.46
CA ARG A 71 -4.58 22.72 -31.91
C ARG A 71 -3.10 22.46 -32.08
N ILE A 72 -2.75 21.28 -32.58
CA ILE A 72 -1.39 20.97 -32.99
C ILE A 72 -1.45 20.38 -34.39
N PRO A 73 -0.81 21.01 -35.40
CA PRO A 73 -0.64 20.41 -36.71
C PRO A 73 0.03 19.03 -36.56
N PRO A 74 -0.27 18.04 -37.41
CA PRO A 74 0.35 16.71 -37.35
C PRO A 74 1.90 16.75 -37.45
N GLU A 75 2.46 17.88 -37.88
CA GLU A 75 3.90 18.17 -37.98
C GLU A 75 4.59 18.42 -36.62
N GLN A 76 3.86 18.73 -35.54
CA GLN A 76 4.39 18.92 -34.19
C GLN A 76 3.98 17.77 -33.25
N LYS A 77 4.28 16.53 -33.68
CA LYS A 77 3.92 15.28 -33.00
C LYS A 77 4.23 15.29 -31.50
N GLU A 78 5.40 15.76 -31.09
CA GLU A 78 5.83 15.78 -29.68
C GLU A 78 4.90 16.60 -28.77
N ARG A 79 4.44 17.74 -29.24
CA ARG A 79 3.54 18.61 -28.47
C ARG A 79 2.13 18.02 -28.37
N LEU A 80 1.65 17.37 -29.44
CA LEU A 80 0.36 16.68 -29.45
C LEU A 80 0.37 15.54 -28.43
N VAL A 81 1.46 14.78 -28.38
CA VAL A 81 1.64 13.72 -27.39
C VAL A 81 1.65 14.26 -25.97
N ALA A 82 2.38 15.36 -25.72
CA ALA A 82 2.43 15.99 -24.39
C ALA A 82 1.04 16.46 -23.93
N GLU A 83 0.26 17.05 -24.84
CA GLU A 83 -1.08 17.56 -24.56
C GLU A 83 -2.11 16.43 -24.34
N CYS A 84 -2.09 15.38 -25.17
CA CYS A 84 -2.94 14.21 -24.98
C CYS A 84 -2.62 13.48 -23.68
N LYS A 85 -1.33 13.35 -23.30
CA LYS A 85 -0.92 12.77 -22.02
C LYS A 85 -1.32 13.61 -20.81
N ALA A 86 -1.46 14.93 -20.99
CA ALA A 86 -1.84 15.84 -19.92
C ALA A 86 -3.35 16.06 -19.81
N ALA A 87 -4.13 15.63 -20.81
CA ALA A 87 -5.59 15.70 -20.82
C ALA A 87 -6.20 14.62 -19.91
N ASP A 88 -7.41 14.88 -19.40
CA ASP A 88 -8.19 13.87 -18.67
C ASP A 88 -9.19 13.16 -19.61
N VAL A 89 -9.53 13.76 -20.77
CA VAL A 89 -10.37 13.18 -21.83
C VAL A 89 -10.01 13.77 -23.20
N VAL A 90 -10.12 12.95 -24.25
CA VAL A 90 -9.86 13.36 -25.63
C VAL A 90 -11.16 13.37 -26.42
N VAL A 91 -11.45 14.48 -27.10
CA VAL A 91 -12.55 14.60 -28.07
C VAL A 91 -11.93 14.57 -29.47
N LEU A 92 -12.17 13.50 -30.20
CA LEU A 92 -11.70 13.30 -31.57
C LEU A 92 -12.78 13.70 -32.57
N THR A 93 -12.49 14.67 -33.43
CA THR A 93 -13.47 15.25 -34.36
C THR A 93 -13.30 14.72 -35.78
N TYR A 94 -14.42 14.43 -36.44
CA TYR A 94 -14.51 14.25 -37.90
C TYR A 94 -15.57 15.19 -38.48
N ALA A 95 -15.58 15.36 -39.80
CA ALA A 95 -16.57 16.19 -40.47
C ALA A 95 -17.61 15.30 -41.19
N CYS A 96 -18.89 15.45 -40.85
CA CYS A 96 -19.98 14.64 -41.43
C CYS A 96 -20.17 14.86 -42.94
N ASP A 97 -19.67 15.99 -43.47
CA ASP A 97 -19.65 16.34 -44.90
C ASP A 97 -18.47 15.72 -45.67
N ARG A 98 -17.49 15.10 -44.98
CA ARG A 98 -16.23 14.64 -45.59
C ARG A 98 -15.89 13.20 -45.21
N PRO A 99 -16.17 12.20 -46.08
CA PRO A 99 -15.90 10.79 -45.79
C PRO A 99 -14.42 10.51 -45.53
N ASP A 100 -13.50 11.20 -46.22
CA ASP A 100 -12.05 11.05 -46.01
C ASP A 100 -11.63 11.25 -44.54
N THR A 101 -12.33 12.14 -43.80
CA THR A 101 -12.01 12.41 -42.39
C THR A 101 -12.44 11.28 -41.46
N VAL A 102 -13.43 10.49 -41.85
CA VAL A 102 -13.87 9.28 -41.15
C VAL A 102 -12.88 8.15 -41.40
N GLU A 103 -12.42 7.98 -42.64
CA GLU A 103 -11.39 6.99 -42.97
C GLU A 103 -10.08 7.27 -42.23
N ARG A 104 -9.67 8.54 -42.14
CA ARG A 104 -8.48 8.94 -41.38
C ARG A 104 -8.64 8.80 -39.87
N LEU A 105 -9.87 8.91 -39.36
CA LEU A 105 -10.17 8.66 -37.95
C LEU A 105 -9.86 7.20 -37.58
N VAL A 106 -10.30 6.26 -38.43
CA VAL A 106 -10.09 4.81 -38.26
C VAL A 106 -8.65 4.38 -38.55
N SER A 107 -8.04 4.90 -39.62
CA SER A 107 -6.72 4.45 -40.11
C SER A 107 -5.52 5.12 -39.43
N PHE A 108 -5.68 6.36 -38.93
CA PHE A 108 -4.57 7.13 -38.36
C PHE A 108 -4.81 7.48 -36.88
N TRP A 109 -5.89 8.20 -36.56
CA TRP A 109 -6.04 8.79 -35.22
C TRP A 109 -6.23 7.74 -34.11
N LEU A 110 -7.17 6.80 -34.28
CA LEU A 110 -7.42 5.79 -33.25
C LEU A 110 -6.23 4.84 -33.03
N PRO A 111 -5.55 4.32 -34.08
CA PRO A 111 -4.31 3.56 -33.90
C PRO A 111 -3.19 4.37 -33.23
N GLU A 112 -3.05 5.66 -33.55
CA GLU A 112 -2.01 6.51 -32.93
C GLU A 112 -2.28 6.72 -31.43
N LEU A 113 -3.53 6.98 -31.02
CA LEU A 113 -3.87 7.11 -29.60
C LEU A 113 -3.56 5.82 -28.82
N ARG A 114 -3.76 4.64 -29.42
CA ARG A 114 -3.36 3.34 -28.85
C ARG A 114 -1.85 3.20 -28.72
N GLN A 115 -1.09 3.57 -29.75
CA GLN A 115 0.38 3.55 -29.70
C GLN A 115 0.94 4.45 -28.58
N LEU A 116 0.26 5.56 -28.29
CA LEU A 116 0.61 6.46 -27.20
C LEU A 116 0.29 5.91 -25.80
N LYS A 117 -0.40 4.77 -25.69
CA LYS A 117 -0.84 4.15 -24.43
C LYS A 117 -1.56 5.14 -23.51
N LEU A 118 -2.47 5.92 -24.10
CA LEU A 118 -3.29 6.87 -23.36
C LEU A 118 -4.34 6.11 -22.55
N ASN A 119 -4.32 6.26 -21.22
CA ASN A 119 -5.32 5.68 -20.31
C ASN A 119 -6.54 6.61 -20.11
N VAL A 120 -6.87 7.45 -21.10
CA VAL A 120 -7.95 8.44 -21.02
C VAL A 120 -9.07 8.10 -21.99
N PRO A 121 -10.34 8.36 -21.62
CA PRO A 121 -11.47 8.07 -22.50
C PRO A 121 -11.42 8.91 -23.79
N VAL A 122 -11.86 8.32 -24.90
CA VAL A 122 -11.98 9.00 -26.20
C VAL A 122 -13.46 9.16 -26.55
N ILE A 123 -13.86 10.38 -26.85
CA ILE A 123 -15.19 10.73 -27.36
C ILE A 123 -15.05 11.09 -28.83
N VAL A 124 -15.80 10.45 -29.70
CA VAL A 124 -15.81 10.79 -31.12
C VAL A 124 -16.93 11.80 -31.38
N ALA A 125 -16.60 12.90 -32.05
CA ALA A 125 -17.53 13.99 -32.36
C ALA A 125 -17.65 14.22 -33.87
N GLY A 126 -18.81 13.86 -34.43
CA GLY A 126 -19.17 14.16 -35.82
C GLY A 126 -19.63 15.61 -35.93
N CYS A 127 -18.82 16.47 -36.55
CA CYS A 127 -19.12 17.89 -36.67
C CYS A 127 -19.73 18.21 -38.03
N LYS A 128 -20.43 19.35 -38.13
CA LYS A 128 -21.10 19.83 -39.35
C LYS A 128 -22.24 18.93 -39.84
N LEU A 129 -23.00 18.36 -38.90
CA LEU A 129 -24.20 17.58 -39.20
C LEU A 129 -25.21 18.33 -40.11
N ASP A 130 -25.18 19.65 -40.08
CA ASP A 130 -26.01 20.51 -40.93
C ASP A 130 -25.73 20.41 -42.44
N LEU A 131 -24.55 19.92 -42.83
CA LEU A 131 -24.12 19.82 -44.22
C LEU A 131 -24.30 18.42 -44.83
N THR A 132 -24.70 17.42 -44.04
CA THR A 132 -24.88 16.04 -44.51
C THR A 132 -26.37 15.67 -44.66
N GLN A 133 -26.65 14.77 -45.61
CA GLN A 133 -27.97 14.15 -45.82
C GLN A 133 -27.94 12.63 -45.59
N ILE A 134 -26.79 12.08 -45.16
CA ILE A 134 -26.56 10.64 -45.03
C ILE A 134 -27.07 10.15 -43.67
N ASN A 135 -27.53 8.90 -43.62
CA ASN A 135 -27.98 8.27 -42.38
C ASN A 135 -26.78 7.94 -41.48
N VAL A 136 -26.70 8.71 -40.40
CA VAL A 136 -25.65 8.78 -39.37
C VAL A 136 -25.27 7.42 -38.78
N ASP A 137 -26.27 6.58 -38.53
CA ASP A 137 -26.10 5.31 -37.81
C ASP A 137 -25.16 4.33 -38.54
N GLN A 138 -25.04 4.45 -39.86
CA GLN A 138 -24.16 3.60 -40.68
C GLN A 138 -22.67 3.84 -40.44
N VAL A 139 -22.30 5.02 -39.91
CA VAL A 139 -20.89 5.41 -39.68
C VAL A 139 -20.49 5.22 -38.22
N THR A 140 -21.39 5.49 -37.27
CA THR A 140 -21.10 5.46 -35.84
C THR A 140 -21.05 4.05 -35.27
N GLU A 141 -21.92 3.16 -35.72
CA GLU A 141 -22.01 1.78 -35.19
C GLU A 141 -20.75 0.94 -35.47
N PRO A 142 -20.13 0.98 -36.66
CA PRO A 142 -18.86 0.29 -36.91
C PRO A 142 -17.70 0.81 -36.06
N ILE A 143 -17.63 2.13 -35.82
CA ILE A 143 -16.52 2.73 -35.06
C ILE A 143 -16.55 2.26 -33.60
N ILE A 144 -17.73 2.28 -32.97
CA ILE A 144 -17.89 1.83 -31.58
C ILE A 144 -17.57 0.34 -31.46
N ARG A 145 -17.96 -0.49 -32.44
CA ARG A 145 -17.67 -1.94 -32.45
C ARG A 145 -16.20 -2.25 -32.69
N LEU A 146 -15.51 -1.49 -33.54
CA LEU A 146 -14.11 -1.72 -33.91
C LEU A 146 -13.12 -1.15 -32.87
N PHE A 147 -13.54 -0.14 -32.09
CA PHE A 147 -12.67 0.57 -31.17
C PHE A 147 -13.29 0.70 -29.77
N HIS A 148 -12.98 -0.26 -28.90
CA HIS A 148 -13.40 -0.27 -27.48
C HIS A 148 -12.86 0.90 -26.64
N ASP A 149 -11.85 1.62 -27.13
CA ASP A 149 -11.31 2.82 -26.46
C ASP A 149 -12.24 4.05 -26.64
N VAL A 150 -13.18 3.97 -27.59
CA VAL A 150 -14.19 5.01 -27.84
C VAL A 150 -15.38 4.78 -26.92
N ASP A 151 -15.61 5.69 -25.98
CA ASP A 151 -16.70 5.57 -25.00
C ASP A 151 -18.05 5.91 -25.64
N THR A 152 -18.10 6.92 -26.51
CA THR A 152 -19.31 7.25 -27.27
C THR A 152 -18.99 8.05 -28.53
N CYS A 153 -19.91 7.99 -29.49
CA CYS A 153 -19.90 8.82 -30.70
C CYS A 153 -21.11 9.74 -30.69
N ILE A 154 -20.88 11.05 -30.82
CA ILE A 154 -21.92 12.07 -30.78
C ILE A 154 -21.79 12.94 -32.01
N GLU A 155 -22.89 13.14 -32.71
CA GLU A 155 -22.92 14.07 -33.82
C GLU A 155 -23.45 15.43 -33.39
N CYS A 156 -22.96 16.49 -34.02
CA CYS A 156 -23.25 17.84 -33.61
C CYS A 156 -23.14 18.82 -34.78
N SER A 157 -23.87 19.92 -34.65
CA SER A 157 -23.76 21.06 -35.56
C SER A 157 -23.50 22.31 -34.75
N ALA A 158 -22.31 22.90 -34.93
CA ALA A 158 -21.98 24.18 -34.34
C ALA A 158 -22.87 25.30 -34.92
N LEU A 159 -23.23 25.23 -36.21
CA LEU A 159 -24.11 26.19 -36.88
C LEU A 159 -25.51 26.19 -36.27
N ARG A 160 -26.10 25.01 -36.07
CA ARG A 160 -27.44 24.84 -35.47
C ARG A 160 -27.42 24.84 -33.94
N LEU A 161 -26.24 24.94 -33.31
CA LEU A 161 -26.01 24.72 -31.88
C LEU A 161 -26.60 23.39 -31.37
N PHE A 162 -26.65 22.39 -32.24
CA PHE A 162 -27.27 21.10 -31.98
C PHE A 162 -26.23 20.13 -31.40
N GLN A 163 -26.56 19.51 -30.26
CA GLN A 163 -25.75 18.52 -29.55
C GLN A 163 -24.30 18.94 -29.18
N VAL A 164 -23.95 20.22 -29.34
CA VAL A 164 -22.65 20.77 -28.93
C VAL A 164 -22.43 20.62 -27.42
N PRO A 165 -23.37 21.00 -26.53
CA PRO A 165 -23.21 20.76 -25.10
C PRO A 165 -23.11 19.28 -24.72
N GLU A 166 -23.81 18.41 -25.46
CA GLU A 166 -23.86 16.98 -25.25
C GLU A 166 -22.47 16.33 -25.43
N VAL A 167 -21.72 16.70 -26.48
CA VAL A 167 -20.33 16.21 -26.68
C VAL A 167 -19.47 16.39 -25.42
N PHE A 168 -19.50 17.60 -24.85
CA PHE A 168 -18.71 17.89 -23.66
C PHE A 168 -19.32 17.28 -22.40
N TYR A 169 -20.65 17.15 -22.32
CA TYR A 169 -21.32 16.47 -21.21
C TYR A 169 -20.87 15.02 -21.10
N TYR A 170 -20.88 14.27 -22.20
CA TYR A 170 -20.41 12.90 -22.22
C TYR A 170 -18.89 12.80 -22.01
N ALA A 171 -18.09 13.74 -22.53
CA ALA A 171 -16.66 13.80 -22.22
C ALA A 171 -16.39 13.92 -20.72
N HIS A 172 -17.16 14.74 -20.00
CA HIS A 172 -17.02 14.83 -18.55
C HIS A 172 -17.61 13.62 -17.82
N LYS A 173 -18.70 13.05 -18.33
CA LYS A 173 -19.30 11.84 -17.78
C LYS A 173 -18.29 10.68 -17.81
N ALA A 174 -17.56 10.52 -18.92
CA ALA A 174 -16.54 9.48 -19.09
C ALA A 174 -15.40 9.58 -18.06
N VAL A 175 -15.00 10.81 -17.69
CA VAL A 175 -13.96 11.06 -16.67
C VAL A 175 -14.49 10.82 -15.25
N LEU A 176 -15.74 11.23 -15.00
CA LEU A 176 -16.35 11.11 -13.68
C LEU A 176 -16.80 9.69 -13.37
N HIS A 177 -17.18 8.91 -14.38
CA HIS A 177 -17.76 7.59 -14.26
C HIS A 177 -17.11 6.63 -15.26
N PRO A 178 -15.81 6.32 -15.13
CA PRO A 178 -15.10 5.51 -16.12
C PRO A 178 -15.63 4.07 -16.15
N THR A 179 -15.83 3.53 -17.35
CA THR A 179 -16.30 2.15 -17.57
C THR A 179 -15.18 1.13 -17.35
N ALA A 180 -13.97 1.47 -17.81
CA ALA A 180 -12.80 0.58 -17.84
C ALA A 180 -12.45 -0.13 -16.51
N PRO A 181 -12.56 0.46 -15.31
CA PRO A 181 -12.27 -0.25 -14.06
C PRO A 181 -13.42 -1.16 -13.58
N LEU A 182 -14.65 -0.94 -14.06
CA LEU A 182 -15.83 -1.67 -13.58
C LEU A 182 -16.16 -2.90 -14.43
N PHE A 183 -16.09 -2.75 -15.75
CA PHE A 183 -16.64 -3.72 -16.68
C PHE A 183 -15.65 -4.03 -17.80
N ASP A 184 -15.57 -5.30 -18.16
CA ASP A 184 -14.84 -5.80 -19.31
C ASP A 184 -15.83 -5.91 -20.48
N GLN A 185 -15.65 -5.04 -21.48
CA GLN A 185 -16.51 -5.04 -22.66
C GLN A 185 -16.28 -6.26 -23.57
N GLU A 186 -15.10 -6.88 -23.55
CA GLU A 186 -14.81 -8.05 -24.38
C GLU A 186 -15.44 -9.31 -23.77
N ALA A 187 -15.25 -9.47 -22.46
CA ALA A 187 -15.81 -10.61 -21.73
C ALA A 187 -17.28 -10.43 -21.32
N GLN A 188 -17.86 -9.23 -21.54
CA GLN A 188 -19.21 -8.84 -21.10
C GLN A 188 -19.46 -9.20 -19.62
N CYS A 189 -18.50 -8.85 -18.76
CA CYS A 189 -18.58 -9.18 -17.34
C CYS A 189 -17.94 -8.11 -16.46
N LEU A 190 -18.28 -8.13 -15.16
CA LEU A 190 -17.66 -7.24 -14.19
C LEU A 190 -16.19 -7.61 -13.98
N LYS A 191 -15.32 -6.61 -13.88
CA LYS A 191 -13.90 -6.86 -13.56
C LYS A 191 -13.74 -7.36 -12.13
N PRO A 192 -12.71 -8.18 -11.84
CA PRO A 192 -12.50 -8.76 -10.52
C PRO A 192 -12.52 -7.72 -9.38
N ARG A 193 -11.87 -6.56 -9.54
CA ARG A 193 -11.88 -5.50 -8.53
C ARG A 193 -13.27 -4.93 -8.24
N CYS A 194 -14.09 -4.76 -9.28
CA CYS A 194 -15.48 -4.32 -9.12
C CYS A 194 -16.32 -5.35 -8.36
N ILE A 195 -16.15 -6.64 -8.70
CA ILE A 195 -16.82 -7.74 -7.99
C ILE A 195 -16.45 -7.72 -6.50
N ARG A 196 -15.15 -7.63 -6.18
CA ARG A 196 -14.65 -7.59 -4.79
C ARG A 196 -15.18 -6.38 -4.02
N ALA A 197 -15.23 -5.21 -4.65
CA ALA A 197 -15.77 -4.00 -4.05
C ALA A 197 -17.27 -4.11 -3.76
N LEU A 198 -18.05 -4.61 -4.72
CA LEU A 198 -19.49 -4.86 -4.57
C LEU A 198 -19.77 -5.96 -3.53
N LYS A 199 -18.95 -7.02 -3.48
CA LYS A 199 -19.01 -8.07 -2.46
C LYS A 199 -18.83 -7.49 -1.05
N ARG A 200 -17.84 -6.59 -0.87
CA ARG A 200 -17.68 -5.87 0.40
C ARG A 200 -18.89 -5.01 0.74
N ILE A 201 -19.45 -4.30 -0.26
CA ILE A 201 -20.64 -3.46 -0.04
C ILE A 201 -21.82 -4.31 0.41
N PHE A 202 -22.03 -5.47 -0.23
CA PHE A 202 -23.06 -6.44 0.15
C PHE A 202 -22.93 -6.83 1.62
N PHE A 203 -21.75 -7.30 2.06
CA PHE A 203 -21.52 -7.68 3.46
C PHE A 203 -21.61 -6.53 4.47
N LEU A 204 -21.48 -5.27 4.02
CA LEU A 204 -21.71 -4.10 4.88
C LEU A 204 -23.20 -3.75 5.01
N CYS A 205 -24.04 -4.26 4.10
CA CYS A 205 -25.49 -4.04 4.10
C CYS A 205 -26.25 -5.23 4.68
N ASP A 206 -25.71 -6.44 4.55
CA ASP A 206 -26.18 -7.67 5.19
C ASP A 206 -25.88 -7.58 6.71
N HIS A 207 -26.87 -7.08 7.46
CA HIS A 207 -26.73 -6.74 8.87
C HIS A 207 -26.92 -7.96 9.77
N ASP A 208 -27.78 -8.88 9.38
CA ASP A 208 -28.01 -10.15 10.09
C ASP A 208 -27.05 -11.28 9.66
N ARG A 209 -26.29 -11.09 8.57
CA ARG A 209 -25.27 -12.01 8.05
C ARG A 209 -25.86 -13.34 7.61
N ASP A 210 -27.08 -13.32 7.09
CA ASP A 210 -27.75 -14.52 6.59
C ASP A 210 -27.39 -14.83 5.12
N GLY A 211 -26.61 -13.97 4.47
CA GLY A 211 -26.16 -14.12 3.10
C GLY A 211 -27.15 -13.61 2.04
N ALA A 212 -28.20 -12.90 2.46
CA ALA A 212 -29.18 -12.25 1.60
C ALA A 212 -29.48 -10.82 2.09
N LEU A 213 -29.98 -9.97 1.19
CA LEU A 213 -30.51 -8.65 1.55
C LEU A 213 -32.04 -8.72 1.60
N ASN A 214 -32.57 -8.65 2.81
CA ASN A 214 -34.01 -8.58 3.03
C ASN A 214 -34.58 -7.21 2.59
N ASP A 215 -35.91 -7.04 2.64
CA ASP A 215 -36.56 -5.79 2.18
C ASP A 215 -36.10 -4.55 2.94
N MET A 216 -35.81 -4.70 4.23
CA MET A 216 -35.38 -3.62 5.11
C MET A 216 -33.96 -3.18 4.76
N GLU A 217 -33.04 -4.12 4.66
CA GLU A 217 -31.63 -3.86 4.31
C GLU A 217 -31.49 -3.32 2.90
N LEU A 218 -32.27 -3.84 1.94
CA LEU A 218 -32.27 -3.33 0.58
C LEU A 218 -32.80 -1.89 0.51
N ASN A 219 -33.82 -1.57 1.31
CA ASN A 219 -34.35 -0.22 1.40
C ASN A 219 -33.36 0.74 2.10
N ASP A 220 -32.67 0.28 3.15
CA ASP A 220 -31.62 1.05 3.83
C ASP A 220 -30.43 1.31 2.91
N PHE A 221 -30.00 0.29 2.15
CA PHE A 221 -29.00 0.43 1.10
C PHE A 221 -29.41 1.49 0.06
N GLN A 222 -30.66 1.44 -0.40
CA GLN A 222 -31.20 2.38 -1.37
C GLN A 222 -31.22 3.80 -0.79
N PHE A 223 -31.74 3.97 0.43
CA PHE A 223 -31.79 5.27 1.10
C PHE A 223 -30.39 5.84 1.32
N LYS A 224 -29.43 5.02 1.74
CA LYS A 224 -28.04 5.41 1.93
C LYS A 224 -27.40 5.90 0.63
N CYS A 225 -27.60 5.19 -0.48
CA CYS A 225 -26.97 5.51 -1.76
C CYS A 225 -27.67 6.63 -2.54
N PHE A 226 -29.01 6.71 -2.48
CA PHE A 226 -29.82 7.54 -3.37
C PHE A 226 -30.66 8.60 -2.66
N GLY A 227 -30.78 8.53 -1.33
CA GLY A 227 -31.52 9.51 -0.52
C GLY A 227 -33.04 9.39 -0.62
N ALA A 228 -33.55 8.30 -1.22
CA ALA A 228 -34.97 8.01 -1.34
C ALA A 228 -35.21 6.51 -1.17
N PRO A 229 -36.25 6.07 -0.44
CA PRO A 229 -36.57 4.66 -0.30
C PRO A 229 -37.09 4.08 -1.62
N LEU A 230 -36.93 2.77 -1.80
CA LEU A 230 -37.55 2.07 -2.92
C LEU A 230 -39.03 1.80 -2.56
N GLN A 231 -39.94 2.03 -3.51
CA GLN A 231 -41.34 1.62 -3.31
C GLN A 231 -41.41 0.08 -3.25
N PRO A 232 -42.30 -0.52 -2.43
CA PRO A 232 -42.42 -1.98 -2.30
C PRO A 232 -42.63 -2.69 -3.65
N ASP A 233 -43.37 -2.07 -4.56
CA ASP A 233 -43.57 -2.56 -5.92
C ASP A 233 -42.27 -2.60 -6.74
N GLY A 234 -41.38 -1.62 -6.52
CA GLY A 234 -40.06 -1.56 -7.14
C GLY A 234 -39.11 -2.64 -6.63
N ILE A 235 -39.19 -2.99 -5.35
CA ILE A 235 -38.38 -4.07 -4.74
C ILE A 235 -38.82 -5.41 -5.35
N SER A 236 -40.13 -5.64 -5.37
CA SER A 236 -40.75 -6.83 -5.95
C SER A 236 -40.42 -6.96 -7.44
N ALA A 237 -40.46 -5.86 -8.20
CA ALA A 237 -40.09 -5.84 -9.61
C ALA A 237 -38.61 -6.18 -9.82
N THR A 238 -37.71 -5.60 -9.02
CA THR A 238 -36.27 -5.87 -9.09
C THR A 238 -35.97 -7.33 -8.83
N ARG A 239 -36.57 -7.92 -7.78
CA ARG A 239 -36.42 -9.35 -7.49
C ARG A 239 -36.95 -10.23 -8.61
N ARG A 240 -38.10 -9.90 -9.21
CA ARG A 240 -38.65 -10.66 -10.34
C ARG A 240 -37.71 -10.64 -11.55
N VAL A 241 -37.11 -9.49 -11.87
CA VAL A 241 -36.15 -9.37 -12.98
C VAL A 241 -34.93 -10.26 -12.74
N VAL A 242 -34.39 -10.25 -11.51
CA VAL A 242 -33.26 -11.12 -11.14
C VAL A 242 -33.68 -12.58 -11.21
N GLN A 243 -34.81 -12.96 -10.59
CA GLN A 243 -35.27 -14.35 -10.54
C GLN A 243 -35.54 -14.95 -11.92
N GLN A 244 -36.06 -14.16 -12.87
CA GLN A 244 -36.33 -14.62 -14.23
C GLN A 244 -35.07 -14.97 -15.02
N ARG A 245 -33.97 -14.25 -14.77
CA ARG A 245 -32.71 -14.42 -15.49
C ARG A 245 -31.70 -15.29 -14.72
N MET A 246 -31.79 -15.27 -13.40
CA MET A 246 -30.87 -15.90 -12.47
C MET A 246 -31.66 -16.41 -11.24
N PRO A 247 -32.16 -17.65 -11.29
CA PRO A 247 -33.00 -18.21 -10.22
C PRO A 247 -32.31 -18.29 -8.85
N GLU A 248 -30.98 -18.40 -8.81
CA GLU A 248 -30.17 -18.42 -7.58
C GLU A 248 -29.91 -17.00 -7.01
N GLY A 249 -30.33 -15.96 -7.75
CA GLY A 249 -30.12 -14.57 -7.35
C GLY A 249 -31.08 -14.08 -6.26
N VAL A 250 -32.17 -14.80 -6.00
CA VAL A 250 -33.12 -14.50 -4.92
C VAL A 250 -33.47 -15.80 -4.20
N ASN A 251 -33.42 -15.79 -2.87
CA ASN A 251 -33.85 -16.90 -2.02
C ASN A 251 -35.03 -16.45 -1.11
N GLU A 252 -35.43 -17.29 -0.16
CA GLU A 252 -36.52 -16.97 0.77
C GLU A 252 -36.22 -15.76 1.67
N ALA A 253 -34.94 -15.54 1.98
CA ALA A 253 -34.48 -14.43 2.83
C ALA A 253 -34.40 -13.09 2.06
N GLY A 254 -34.08 -13.12 0.76
CA GLY A 254 -34.05 -11.92 -0.07
C GLY A 254 -33.11 -12.02 -1.26
N LEU A 255 -32.48 -10.88 -1.60
CA LEU A 255 -31.55 -10.78 -2.73
C LEU A 255 -30.18 -11.34 -2.32
N THR A 256 -29.71 -12.42 -2.95
CA THR A 256 -28.41 -13.03 -2.63
C THR A 256 -27.24 -12.20 -3.17
N LEU A 257 -26.01 -12.50 -2.73
CA LEU A 257 -24.80 -11.87 -3.27
C LEU A 257 -24.71 -12.01 -4.80
N ILE A 258 -25.04 -13.18 -5.33
CA ILE A 258 -25.01 -13.46 -6.77
C ILE A 258 -26.02 -12.57 -7.49
N GLY A 259 -27.24 -12.47 -6.96
CA GLY A 259 -28.28 -11.58 -7.49
C GLY A 259 -27.90 -10.10 -7.42
N PHE A 260 -27.26 -9.67 -6.34
CA PHE A 260 -26.77 -8.30 -6.18
C PHE A 260 -25.68 -7.94 -7.20
N LEU A 261 -24.72 -8.83 -7.44
CA LEU A 261 -23.69 -8.66 -8.46
C LEU A 261 -24.31 -8.61 -9.86
N TYR A 262 -25.24 -9.52 -10.16
CA TYR A 262 -25.95 -9.55 -11.43
C TYR A 262 -26.74 -8.26 -11.70
N LEU A 263 -27.45 -7.75 -10.69
CA LEU A 263 -28.20 -6.50 -10.80
C LEU A 263 -27.28 -5.31 -11.13
N ASN A 264 -26.10 -5.23 -10.49
CA ASN A 264 -25.13 -4.19 -10.79
C ASN A 264 -24.51 -4.34 -12.19
N ALA A 265 -24.25 -5.57 -12.65
CA ALA A 265 -23.82 -5.84 -14.02
C ALA A 265 -24.87 -5.36 -15.04
N LEU A 266 -26.14 -5.71 -14.84
CA LEU A 266 -27.25 -5.25 -15.67
C LEU A 266 -27.37 -3.72 -15.71
N PHE A 267 -27.18 -3.04 -14.59
CA PHE A 267 -27.20 -1.58 -14.59
C PHE A 267 -26.07 -0.98 -15.41
N ILE A 268 -24.88 -1.57 -15.36
CA ILE A 268 -23.73 -1.09 -16.11
C ILE A 268 -23.93 -1.33 -17.62
N GLU A 269 -24.39 -2.53 -18.01
CA GLU A 269 -24.70 -2.88 -19.40
C GLU A 269 -25.75 -1.96 -20.03
N ASN A 270 -26.77 -1.57 -19.26
CA ASN A 270 -27.83 -0.67 -19.71
C ASN A 270 -27.44 0.83 -19.66
N GLY A 271 -26.15 1.16 -19.50
CA GLY A 271 -25.65 2.55 -19.47
C GLY A 271 -25.82 3.29 -18.14
N GLY A 272 -26.20 2.58 -17.07
CA GLY A 272 -26.41 3.05 -15.70
C GLY A 272 -25.12 3.23 -14.88
N LEU A 273 -24.00 3.57 -15.53
CA LEU A 273 -22.70 3.77 -14.86
C LEU A 273 -22.76 4.79 -13.71
N GLU A 274 -23.56 5.85 -13.84
CA GLU A 274 -23.72 6.84 -12.77
C GLU A 274 -24.29 6.21 -11.49
N THR A 275 -25.22 5.27 -11.63
CA THR A 275 -25.83 4.55 -10.50
C THR A 275 -24.79 3.67 -9.82
N ALA A 276 -24.04 2.87 -10.58
CA ALA A 276 -23.00 2.00 -10.06
C ALA A 276 -21.89 2.80 -9.34
N TRP A 277 -21.41 3.88 -9.96
CA TRP A 277 -20.41 4.75 -9.35
C TRP A 277 -20.92 5.49 -8.12
N ARG A 278 -22.21 5.86 -8.07
CA ARG A 278 -22.80 6.47 -6.88
C ARG A 278 -22.77 5.52 -5.69
N VAL A 279 -23.10 4.25 -5.90
CA VAL A 279 -22.97 3.20 -4.89
C VAL A 279 -21.53 3.10 -4.41
N LEU A 280 -20.58 2.87 -5.32
CA LEU A 280 -19.15 2.75 -4.98
C LEU A 280 -18.62 3.97 -4.20
N ARG A 281 -18.90 5.18 -4.66
CA ARG A 281 -18.43 6.42 -3.99
C ARG A 281 -19.08 6.62 -2.62
N LYS A 282 -20.35 6.24 -2.45
CA LYS A 282 -21.03 6.31 -1.14
C LYS A 282 -20.36 5.41 -0.10
N PHE A 283 -19.80 4.29 -0.54
CA PHE A 283 -19.03 3.37 0.30
C PHE A 283 -17.53 3.66 0.34
N GLY A 284 -17.10 4.80 -0.22
CA GLY A 284 -15.76 5.32 -0.06
C GLY A 284 -14.75 4.89 -1.12
N TYR A 285 -15.19 4.34 -2.25
CA TYR A 285 -14.29 3.96 -3.35
C TYR A 285 -13.94 5.13 -4.28
N ASP A 286 -12.71 5.11 -4.82
CA ASP A 286 -12.18 6.00 -5.87
C ASP A 286 -12.38 5.40 -7.29
N ASN A 287 -11.84 6.08 -8.31
CA ASN A 287 -11.98 5.68 -9.71
C ASN A 287 -11.16 4.42 -10.06
N GLU A 288 -10.22 4.05 -9.20
CA GLU A 288 -9.39 2.85 -9.28
C GLU A 288 -10.01 1.65 -8.55
N VAL A 289 -11.22 1.85 -7.97
CA VAL A 289 -11.97 0.87 -7.18
C VAL A 289 -11.19 0.44 -5.94
N LYS A 290 -10.53 1.41 -5.31
CA LYS A 290 -9.88 1.30 -4.00
C LYS A 290 -10.54 2.26 -3.02
N LEU A 291 -10.48 1.96 -1.73
CA LEU A 291 -10.92 2.90 -0.71
C LEU A 291 -10.05 4.15 -0.77
N ARG A 292 -10.71 5.31 -0.78
CA ARG A 292 -10.04 6.61 -0.85
C ARG A 292 -9.09 6.79 0.33
N ASP A 293 -7.96 7.43 0.06
CA ASP A 293 -6.90 7.66 1.05
C ASP A 293 -7.39 8.41 2.29
N ASP A 294 -8.40 9.28 2.20
CA ASP A 294 -8.95 9.99 3.36
C ASP A 294 -9.61 9.06 4.39
N LEU A 295 -9.98 7.85 4.01
CA LEU A 295 -10.57 6.85 4.90
C LEU A 295 -9.53 5.91 5.53
N ILE A 296 -8.36 5.75 4.89
CA ILE A 296 -7.36 4.72 5.26
C ILE A 296 -5.98 5.29 5.62
N SER A 297 -5.66 6.50 5.17
CA SER A 297 -4.37 7.14 5.41
C SER A 297 -4.45 8.02 6.65
N VAL A 298 -3.87 7.52 7.74
CA VAL A 298 -3.69 8.28 8.98
C VAL A 298 -2.25 8.80 9.03
N PRO A 299 -2.00 10.08 9.36
CA PRO A 299 -0.65 10.57 9.54
C PRO A 299 0.04 9.85 10.69
N ILE A 300 1.05 9.04 10.39
CA ILE A 300 1.82 8.29 11.40
C ILE A 300 2.99 9.16 11.84
N ILE A 301 2.87 9.77 13.01
CA ILE A 301 3.95 10.56 13.63
C ILE A 301 4.66 9.68 14.65
N ARG A 302 5.89 9.25 14.32
CA ARG A 302 6.72 8.42 15.20
C ARG A 302 8.20 8.76 15.05
N ALA A 303 9.00 8.46 16.08
CA ALA A 303 10.45 8.54 15.95
C ALA A 303 10.98 7.37 15.09
N PRO A 304 12.16 7.50 14.45
CA PRO A 304 12.71 6.46 13.57
C PRO A 304 12.91 5.09 14.24
N ASP A 305 13.12 5.08 15.56
CA ASP A 305 13.33 3.86 16.35
C ASP A 305 12.04 3.23 16.89
N GLN A 306 10.89 3.86 16.64
CA GLN A 306 9.58 3.35 17.02
C GLN A 306 8.96 2.57 15.87
N THR A 307 8.46 1.40 16.19
CA THR A 307 7.74 0.50 15.28
C THR A 307 6.26 0.50 15.64
N MET A 308 5.41 -0.03 14.76
CA MET A 308 4.01 -0.25 15.08
C MET A 308 3.70 -1.73 15.09
N GLU A 309 2.88 -2.12 16.06
CA GLU A 309 2.46 -3.48 16.28
C GLU A 309 0.93 -3.54 16.31
N LEU A 310 0.37 -4.70 15.97
CA LEU A 310 -1.06 -4.95 16.11
C LEU A 310 -1.42 -5.01 17.60
N THR A 311 -2.55 -4.41 17.96
CA THR A 311 -3.08 -4.56 19.32
C THR A 311 -3.64 -5.96 19.54
N VAL A 312 -3.83 -6.34 20.80
CA VAL A 312 -4.52 -7.59 21.17
C VAL A 312 -5.93 -7.65 20.55
N LYS A 313 -6.62 -6.52 20.42
CA LYS A 313 -7.95 -6.47 19.79
C LYS A 313 -7.88 -6.81 18.30
N ALA A 314 -6.90 -6.26 17.58
CA ALA A 314 -6.69 -6.57 16.17
C ALA A 314 -6.26 -8.03 15.97
N VAL A 315 -5.35 -8.54 16.81
CA VAL A 315 -4.94 -9.94 16.77
C VAL A 315 -6.12 -10.88 17.01
N ASN A 316 -6.96 -10.63 18.02
CA ASN A 316 -8.14 -11.45 18.28
C ASN A 316 -9.14 -11.44 17.11
N PHE A 317 -9.32 -10.29 16.46
CA PHE A 317 -10.14 -10.19 15.25
C PHE A 317 -9.55 -11.04 14.12
N LEU A 318 -8.24 -10.95 13.89
CA LEU A 318 -7.55 -11.72 12.85
C LEU A 318 -7.59 -13.22 13.13
N THR A 319 -7.45 -13.66 14.38
CA THR A 319 -7.61 -15.07 14.77
C THR A 319 -9.05 -15.55 14.55
N GLY A 320 -10.05 -14.74 14.91
CA GLY A 320 -11.44 -15.05 14.61
C GLY A 320 -11.69 -15.16 13.11
N LEU A 321 -11.11 -14.25 12.32
CA LEU A 321 -11.19 -14.28 10.86
C LEU A 321 -10.53 -15.53 10.28
N PHE A 322 -9.34 -15.91 10.76
CA PHE A 322 -8.68 -17.15 10.36
C PHE A 322 -9.59 -18.36 10.54
N ASN A 323 -10.17 -18.53 11.73
CA ASN A 323 -11.02 -19.67 12.05
C ASN A 323 -12.33 -19.70 11.25
N ILE A 324 -12.81 -18.57 10.73
CA ILE A 324 -14.01 -18.52 9.88
C ILE A 324 -13.71 -19.10 8.48
N PHE A 325 -12.48 -18.90 7.98
CA PHE A 325 -12.07 -19.31 6.64
C PHE A 325 -11.30 -20.63 6.61
N ASP A 326 -10.89 -21.16 7.76
CA ASP A 326 -10.37 -22.52 7.95
C ASP A 326 -11.56 -23.50 7.97
N ILE A 327 -12.06 -23.84 6.78
CA ILE A 327 -13.34 -24.54 6.61
C ILE A 327 -13.22 -25.98 7.13
N ASP A 328 -12.08 -26.62 6.89
CA ASP A 328 -11.80 -27.99 7.32
C ASP A 328 -11.24 -28.10 8.75
N ASN A 329 -10.98 -26.95 9.40
CA ASN A 329 -10.45 -26.85 10.77
C ASN A 329 -9.12 -27.59 10.93
N ASP A 330 -8.29 -27.60 9.89
CA ASP A 330 -6.96 -28.23 9.92
C ASP A 330 -5.89 -27.32 10.57
N GLY A 331 -6.26 -26.07 10.88
CA GLY A 331 -5.38 -25.06 11.47
C GLY A 331 -4.50 -24.35 10.45
N VAL A 332 -4.81 -24.46 9.16
CA VAL A 332 -4.01 -24.00 8.03
C VAL A 332 -4.90 -23.43 6.91
N LEU A 333 -4.66 -22.20 6.49
CA LEU A 333 -5.37 -21.63 5.34
C LEU A 333 -4.71 -22.02 4.01
N LEU A 334 -5.43 -22.74 3.17
CA LEU A 334 -5.03 -23.04 1.79
C LEU A 334 -5.03 -21.77 0.92
N PRO A 335 -4.32 -21.77 -0.23
CA PRO A 335 -4.29 -20.61 -1.12
C PRO A 335 -5.67 -20.15 -1.60
N ALA A 336 -6.61 -21.08 -1.78
CA ALA A 336 -7.99 -20.76 -2.17
C ALA A 336 -8.76 -20.05 -1.03
N GLU A 337 -8.68 -20.59 0.18
CA GLU A 337 -9.31 -19.99 1.38
C GLU A 337 -8.73 -18.60 1.69
N LEU A 338 -7.42 -18.44 1.48
CA LEU A 338 -6.75 -17.16 1.62
C LEU A 338 -7.24 -16.13 0.58
N GLU A 339 -7.49 -16.58 -0.65
CA GLU A 339 -8.07 -15.74 -1.69
C GLU A 339 -9.51 -15.32 -1.36
N ASP A 340 -10.27 -16.23 -0.77
CA ASP A 340 -11.63 -15.96 -0.27
C ASP A 340 -11.63 -14.99 0.93
N LEU A 341 -10.68 -15.11 1.85
CA LEU A 341 -10.50 -14.19 2.99
C LEU A 341 -10.27 -12.75 2.50
N PHE A 342 -9.45 -12.58 1.45
CA PHE A 342 -9.20 -11.27 0.83
C PHE A 342 -10.16 -10.95 -0.33
N SER A 343 -11.27 -11.66 -0.48
CA SER A 343 -12.23 -11.43 -1.58
C SER A 343 -12.96 -10.09 -1.50
N THR A 344 -12.86 -9.37 -0.38
CA THR A 344 -13.37 -8.00 -0.20
C THR A 344 -12.27 -6.92 -0.35
N ALA A 345 -11.01 -7.33 -0.45
CA ALA A 345 -9.89 -6.44 -0.76
C ALA A 345 -9.72 -6.29 -2.28
N PRO A 346 -9.09 -5.21 -2.80
CA PRO A 346 -8.88 -5.04 -4.23
C PRO A 346 -8.05 -6.16 -4.86
N GLU A 347 -7.12 -6.72 -4.08
CA GLU A 347 -6.25 -7.83 -4.44
C GLU A 347 -5.70 -8.46 -3.16
N ASN A 348 -5.20 -9.69 -3.25
CA ASN A 348 -4.52 -10.34 -2.15
C ASN A 348 -3.19 -9.61 -1.86
N PRO A 349 -3.01 -8.98 -0.68
CA PRO A 349 -1.84 -8.16 -0.38
C PRO A 349 -0.55 -8.97 -0.30
N TRP A 350 -0.65 -10.31 -0.21
CA TRP A 350 0.48 -11.23 -0.03
C TRP A 350 0.87 -12.03 -1.27
N SER A 351 0.26 -11.71 -2.42
CA SER A 351 0.54 -12.34 -3.70
C SER A 351 1.90 -11.93 -4.32
N SER A 352 2.43 -10.77 -3.92
CA SER A 352 3.71 -10.23 -4.38
C SER A 352 4.78 -10.24 -3.27
N ASP A 353 6.03 -10.09 -3.68
CA ASP A 353 7.12 -9.78 -2.75
C ASP A 353 6.83 -8.47 -1.98
N PRO A 354 7.28 -8.32 -0.73
CA PRO A 354 8.09 -9.26 0.07
C PRO A 354 7.28 -10.34 0.82
N TYR A 355 5.96 -10.43 0.61
CA TYR A 355 5.08 -11.29 1.41
C TYR A 355 4.95 -12.71 0.88
N LYS A 356 5.32 -12.90 -0.39
CA LYS A 356 5.42 -14.21 -1.02
C LYS A 356 6.51 -15.00 -0.31
N ASN A 357 6.20 -16.23 0.10
CA ASN A 357 7.18 -17.16 0.69
C ASN A 357 7.89 -16.67 1.98
N CYS A 358 7.35 -15.69 2.69
CA CYS A 358 8.02 -15.09 3.86
C CYS A 358 7.63 -15.69 5.22
N ALA A 359 6.69 -16.64 5.29
CA ALA A 359 6.18 -17.16 6.55
C ALA A 359 6.06 -18.68 6.51
N GLU A 360 5.93 -19.28 7.69
CA GLU A 360 5.76 -20.72 7.85
C GLU A 360 4.53 -21.23 7.10
N THR A 361 4.77 -22.20 6.22
CA THR A 361 3.73 -22.94 5.50
C THR A 361 3.85 -24.40 5.86
N ASN A 362 2.73 -25.09 6.01
CA ASN A 362 2.76 -26.54 6.23
C ASN A 362 3.39 -27.22 5.02
N VAL A 363 4.38 -28.08 5.26
CA VAL A 363 5.18 -28.77 4.23
C VAL A 363 4.31 -29.67 3.35
N VAL A 364 3.20 -30.20 3.88
CA VAL A 364 2.33 -31.14 3.15
C VAL A 364 1.25 -30.42 2.35
N SER A 365 0.54 -29.46 2.96
CA SER A 365 -0.59 -28.77 2.32
C SER A 365 -0.19 -27.47 1.61
N CYS A 366 1.05 -26.99 1.78
CA CYS A 366 1.50 -25.65 1.34
C CYS A 366 0.61 -24.50 1.85
N GLY A 367 -0.24 -24.75 2.84
CA GLY A 367 -1.12 -23.76 3.42
C GLY A 367 -0.44 -22.97 4.54
N LEU A 368 -1.05 -21.84 4.91
CA LEU A 368 -0.54 -20.87 5.88
C LEU A 368 -1.09 -21.16 7.28
N SER A 369 -0.23 -21.52 8.23
CA SER A 369 -0.64 -21.74 9.63
C SER A 369 -1.12 -20.45 10.30
N LEU A 370 -1.85 -20.55 11.42
CA LEU A 370 -2.24 -19.37 12.20
C LEU A 370 -1.03 -18.49 12.60
N ASN A 371 0.08 -19.11 12.98
CA ASN A 371 1.33 -18.39 13.32
C ASN A 371 1.90 -17.68 12.09
N GLY A 372 1.93 -18.35 10.93
CA GLY A 372 2.35 -17.76 9.66
C GLY A 372 1.43 -16.59 9.24
N PHE A 373 0.12 -16.75 9.42
CA PHE A 373 -0.89 -15.73 9.14
C PHE A 373 -0.68 -14.47 9.98
N LEU A 374 -0.58 -14.61 11.31
CA LEU A 374 -0.31 -13.48 12.21
C LEU A 374 1.06 -12.86 11.95
N SER A 375 2.06 -13.66 11.60
CA SER A 375 3.40 -13.18 11.22
C SER A 375 3.39 -12.34 9.95
N LYS A 376 2.64 -12.73 8.91
CA LYS A 376 2.48 -11.92 7.69
C LYS A 376 1.77 -10.59 7.96
N TRP A 377 0.75 -10.60 8.82
CA TRP A 377 0.10 -9.36 9.27
C TRP A 377 1.05 -8.45 10.06
N ALA A 378 1.88 -9.02 10.93
CA ALA A 378 2.90 -8.29 11.66
C ALA A 378 3.95 -7.69 10.72
N LEU A 379 4.43 -8.45 9.73
CA LEU A 379 5.35 -7.97 8.69
C LEU A 379 4.75 -6.83 7.87
N MET A 380 3.50 -6.96 7.42
CA MET A 380 2.82 -5.89 6.67
C MET A 380 2.65 -4.64 7.53
N THR A 381 2.31 -4.80 8.81
CA THR A 381 2.21 -3.67 9.76
C THR A 381 3.56 -3.02 10.03
N PHE A 382 4.64 -3.81 10.06
CA PHE A 382 6.00 -3.33 10.25
C PHE A 382 6.48 -2.49 9.05
N LEU A 383 6.28 -3.00 7.83
CA LEU A 383 6.74 -2.38 6.58
C LEU A 383 5.86 -1.21 6.14
N ASP A 384 4.55 -1.42 6.07
CA ASP A 384 3.57 -0.43 5.62
C ASP A 384 2.28 -0.51 6.46
N PRO A 385 2.24 0.22 7.58
CA PRO A 385 1.07 0.23 8.43
C PRO A 385 -0.20 0.78 7.78
N SER A 386 -0.07 1.69 6.81
CA SER A 386 -1.23 2.23 6.08
C SER A 386 -1.85 1.15 5.20
N LYS A 387 -1.01 0.37 4.50
CA LYS A 387 -1.46 -0.82 3.76
C LYS A 387 -2.07 -1.87 4.68
N SER A 388 -1.49 -2.07 5.88
CA SER A 388 -2.06 -2.97 6.87
C SER A 388 -3.45 -2.53 7.32
N LEU A 389 -3.63 -1.24 7.65
CA LEU A 389 -4.94 -0.69 8.04
C LEU A 389 -5.97 -0.87 6.93
N ALA A 390 -5.60 -0.53 5.69
CA ALA A 390 -6.49 -0.62 4.55
C ALA A 390 -6.99 -2.06 4.39
N ASN A 391 -6.10 -3.06 4.48
CA ASN A 391 -6.48 -4.47 4.41
C ASN A 391 -7.34 -4.93 5.59
N LEU A 392 -7.09 -4.44 6.82
CA LEU A 392 -7.99 -4.69 7.95
C LEU A 392 -9.40 -4.17 7.68
N VAL A 393 -9.52 -2.95 7.14
CA VAL A 393 -10.82 -2.33 6.79
C VAL A 393 -11.52 -3.07 5.63
N TYR A 394 -10.76 -3.62 4.68
CA TYR A 394 -11.31 -4.45 3.61
C TYR A 394 -11.92 -5.75 4.14
N VAL A 395 -11.22 -6.45 5.02
CA VAL A 395 -11.69 -7.73 5.60
C VAL A 395 -12.71 -7.55 6.73
N GLY A 396 -13.15 -6.32 7.01
CA GLY A 396 -14.28 -6.04 7.91
C GLY A 396 -13.92 -5.62 9.33
N TYR A 397 -12.68 -5.18 9.59
CA TYR A 397 -12.33 -4.58 10.88
C TYR A 397 -13.01 -3.22 11.04
N LEU A 398 -13.84 -3.09 12.08
CA LEU A 398 -14.62 -1.87 12.36
C LEU A 398 -13.92 -0.89 13.33
N GLY A 399 -12.74 -1.25 13.83
CA GLY A 399 -12.00 -0.39 14.76
C GLY A 399 -11.27 0.75 14.05
N ASP A 400 -10.98 1.80 14.81
CA ASP A 400 -10.12 2.91 14.38
C ASP A 400 -8.63 2.54 14.41
N PHE A 401 -7.79 3.43 13.90
CA PHE A 401 -6.33 3.26 13.87
C PHE A 401 -5.73 2.96 15.26
N ALA A 402 -6.21 3.65 16.30
CA ALA A 402 -5.72 3.48 17.67
C ALA A 402 -6.12 2.14 18.29
N SER A 403 -7.27 1.59 17.88
CA SER A 403 -7.68 0.25 18.29
C SER A 403 -6.99 -0.85 17.49
N ALA A 404 -6.53 -0.57 16.26
CA ALA A 404 -5.79 -1.52 15.42
C ALA A 404 -4.30 -1.63 15.79
N PHE A 405 -3.65 -0.49 16.06
CA PHE A 405 -2.20 -0.42 16.24
C PHE A 405 -1.77 0.22 17.54
N THR A 406 -0.62 -0.22 18.03
CA THR A 406 0.12 0.41 19.12
C THR A 406 1.51 0.81 18.64
N THR A 407 1.96 2.00 19.01
CA THR A 407 3.33 2.45 18.72
C THR A 407 4.25 2.03 19.85
N THR A 408 5.35 1.36 19.50
CA THR A 408 6.32 0.90 20.49
C THR A 408 7.04 2.07 21.16
N ARG A 409 7.55 1.83 22.38
CA ARG A 409 8.35 2.84 23.08
C ARG A 409 9.67 3.07 22.35
N LYS A 410 10.25 4.26 22.54
CA LYS A 410 11.59 4.57 22.03
C LYS A 410 12.60 3.62 22.63
N ARG A 411 13.51 3.11 21.81
CA ARG A 411 14.49 2.10 22.20
C ARG A 411 15.42 2.61 23.32
N ARG A 412 15.71 3.91 23.32
CA ARG A 412 16.50 4.56 24.39
C ARG A 412 15.86 4.42 25.77
N ASP A 413 14.54 4.41 25.85
CA ASP A 413 13.80 4.35 27.10
C ASP A 413 13.68 2.90 27.58
N ASP A 414 13.46 1.95 26.65
CA ASP A 414 13.54 0.51 26.94
C ASP A 414 14.94 0.13 27.46
N ARG A 415 16.01 0.69 26.88
CA ARG A 415 17.40 0.47 27.34
C ARG A 415 17.64 0.99 28.75
N LYS A 416 17.17 2.20 29.08
CA LYS A 416 17.30 2.76 30.43
C LYS A 416 16.61 1.88 31.47
N ARG A 417 15.47 1.26 31.10
CA ARG A 417 14.69 0.38 31.97
C ARG A 417 15.15 -1.07 31.95
N LYS A 418 16.04 -1.44 31.03
CA LYS A 418 16.46 -2.84 30.75
C LYS A 418 15.27 -3.79 30.52
N GLN A 419 14.17 -3.26 29.99
CA GLN A 419 12.95 -4.03 29.75
C GLN A 419 12.24 -3.49 28.51
N THR A 420 11.85 -4.39 27.61
CA THR A 420 11.01 -4.11 26.45
C THR A 420 9.67 -4.81 26.56
N HIS A 421 8.61 -4.17 26.05
CA HIS A 421 7.29 -4.82 25.87
C HIS A 421 6.96 -5.04 24.39
N ARG A 422 7.96 -4.91 23.51
CA ARG A 422 7.80 -5.24 22.09
C ARG A 422 7.46 -6.72 21.93
N ASN A 423 6.59 -7.00 20.97
CA ASN A 423 6.24 -8.36 20.58
C ASN A 423 6.79 -8.71 19.20
N VAL A 424 7.15 -7.71 18.40
CA VAL A 424 7.74 -7.90 17.07
C VAL A 424 9.18 -7.39 17.10
N PHE A 425 10.13 -8.26 16.78
CA PHE A 425 11.55 -7.94 16.70
C PHE A 425 12.05 -8.04 15.27
N HIS A 426 12.76 -7.01 14.82
CA HIS A 426 13.35 -7.00 13.50
C HIS A 426 14.86 -7.26 13.56
N CYS A 427 15.32 -8.21 12.76
CA CYS A 427 16.69 -8.70 12.71
C CYS A 427 17.28 -8.54 11.32
N TYR A 428 18.38 -7.78 11.21
CA TYR A 428 19.18 -7.79 9.99
C TYR A 428 20.14 -8.96 9.98
N VAL A 429 20.21 -9.67 8.85
CA VAL A 429 21.13 -10.78 8.64
C VAL A 429 22.17 -10.36 7.61
N PHE A 430 23.40 -10.17 8.08
CA PHE A 430 24.57 -9.78 7.30
C PHE A 430 25.53 -10.96 7.09
N GLY A 431 26.35 -10.88 6.07
CA GLY A 431 27.36 -11.90 5.76
C GLY A 431 27.69 -11.94 4.27
N PRO A 432 28.84 -12.50 3.89
CA PRO A 432 29.28 -12.53 2.50
C PRO A 432 28.44 -13.48 1.65
N ARG A 433 28.60 -13.39 0.33
CA ARG A 433 28.00 -14.38 -0.60
C ARG A 433 28.47 -15.79 -0.25
N GLY A 434 27.54 -16.74 -0.19
CA GLY A 434 27.85 -18.15 0.13
C GLY A 434 27.91 -18.50 1.63
N SER A 435 27.75 -17.53 2.53
CA SER A 435 27.82 -17.80 3.99
C SER A 435 26.63 -18.56 4.60
N GLY A 436 25.57 -18.82 3.83
CA GLY A 436 24.39 -19.54 4.32
C GLY A 436 23.27 -18.68 4.89
N LYS A 437 23.29 -17.35 4.69
CA LYS A 437 22.21 -16.42 5.14
C LYS A 437 20.82 -16.87 4.70
N SER A 438 20.64 -17.10 3.40
CA SER A 438 19.33 -17.44 2.85
C SER A 438 18.84 -18.79 3.37
N ALA A 439 19.74 -19.77 3.55
CA ALA A 439 19.40 -21.07 4.13
C ALA A 439 18.92 -20.94 5.59
N LEU A 440 19.53 -20.04 6.38
CA LEU A 440 19.08 -19.74 7.74
C LEU A 440 17.66 -19.13 7.74
N LEU A 441 17.36 -18.22 6.81
CA LEU A 441 16.01 -17.64 6.67
C LEU A 441 14.97 -18.68 6.22
N GLN A 442 15.30 -19.53 5.24
CA GLN A 442 14.39 -20.58 4.76
C GLN A 442 14.11 -21.62 5.85
N SER A 443 15.12 -21.99 6.63
CA SER A 443 14.97 -22.86 7.79
C SER A 443 14.00 -22.28 8.82
N PHE A 444 14.03 -20.96 9.06
CA PHE A 444 13.18 -20.30 10.04
C PHE A 444 11.67 -20.44 9.73
N ILE A 445 11.33 -20.60 8.45
CA ILE A 445 9.95 -20.80 7.96
C ILE A 445 9.66 -22.26 7.60
N GLY A 446 10.51 -23.21 8.04
CA GLY A 446 10.28 -24.64 7.90
C GLY A 446 10.55 -25.22 6.52
N ARG A 447 11.29 -24.52 5.65
CA ARG A 447 11.64 -24.98 4.30
C ARG A 447 12.92 -25.79 4.25
N GLN A 448 13.01 -26.65 3.24
CA GLN A 448 14.20 -27.48 3.06
C GLN A 448 15.27 -26.75 2.25
N PRO A 449 16.57 -27.08 2.44
CA PRO A 449 17.67 -26.47 1.69
C PRO A 449 17.57 -26.66 0.17
N SER A 450 16.89 -27.72 -0.29
CA SER A 450 16.67 -28.03 -1.70
C SER A 450 15.61 -27.15 -2.38
N ASP A 451 14.83 -26.39 -1.61
CA ASP A 451 13.75 -25.59 -2.16
C ASP A 451 14.31 -24.42 -2.98
N PRO A 452 13.69 -24.09 -4.13
CA PRO A 452 14.18 -23.00 -4.98
C PRO A 452 14.14 -21.67 -4.22
N LEU A 453 15.28 -21.00 -4.19
CA LEU A 453 15.42 -19.67 -3.60
C LEU A 453 14.50 -18.67 -4.34
N PRO A 454 13.83 -17.76 -3.61
CA PRO A 454 13.07 -16.70 -4.24
C PRO A 454 13.99 -15.86 -5.11
N SER A 455 13.55 -15.50 -6.31
CA SER A 455 14.27 -14.61 -7.23
C SER A 455 14.26 -13.13 -6.81
N SER A 456 13.78 -12.82 -5.60
CA SER A 456 13.62 -11.45 -5.10
C SER A 456 14.96 -10.86 -4.66
N SER A 457 15.12 -9.56 -4.86
CA SER A 457 16.26 -8.80 -4.32
C SER A 457 16.20 -8.63 -2.81
N GLU A 458 15.00 -8.64 -2.22
CA GLU A 458 14.77 -8.51 -0.78
C GLU A 458 14.16 -9.80 -0.23
N LEU A 459 14.82 -10.40 0.76
CA LEU A 459 14.42 -11.66 1.36
C LEU A 459 14.03 -11.45 2.83
N PHE A 460 12.74 -11.66 3.11
CA PHE A 460 12.16 -11.61 4.45
C PHE A 460 11.71 -13.00 4.89
N ALA A 461 11.94 -13.32 6.16
CA ALA A 461 11.38 -14.49 6.81
C ALA A 461 10.80 -14.08 8.17
N THR A 462 9.52 -14.34 8.40
CA THR A 462 8.79 -13.98 9.61
C THR A 462 8.10 -15.21 10.19
N ASN A 463 8.34 -15.45 11.48
CA ASN A 463 7.67 -16.52 12.22
C ASN A 463 7.62 -16.20 13.72
N THR A 464 6.82 -16.97 14.45
CA THR A 464 6.73 -16.92 15.89
C THR A 464 7.84 -17.77 16.52
N VAL A 465 8.57 -17.19 17.47
CA VAL A 465 9.56 -17.88 18.30
C VAL A 465 8.96 -18.10 19.68
N GLU A 466 8.96 -19.36 20.12
CA GLU A 466 8.51 -19.75 21.44
C GLU A 466 9.70 -19.79 22.43
N LEU A 467 9.64 -18.93 23.43
CA LEU A 467 10.58 -18.79 24.53
C LEU A 467 10.12 -19.71 25.66
N THR A 468 10.67 -20.94 25.68
CA THR A 468 10.53 -21.84 26.82
C THR A 468 11.70 -21.59 27.75
N ASP A 469 11.48 -20.96 28.90
CA ASP A 469 12.52 -20.80 29.91
C ASP A 469 12.89 -22.20 30.45
N LEU A 470 14.07 -22.70 30.06
CA LEU A 470 14.63 -23.96 30.56
C LEU A 470 14.84 -23.98 32.10
N LEU A 471 14.66 -22.85 32.79
CA LEU A 471 14.71 -22.72 34.25
C LEU A 471 13.37 -23.05 34.95
N GLY A 472 12.27 -23.23 34.21
CA GLY A 472 10.92 -23.40 34.75
C GLY A 472 10.47 -24.83 35.05
N VAL A 473 11.35 -25.85 34.94
CA VAL A 473 10.96 -27.26 35.19
C VAL A 473 11.16 -27.67 36.65
N PHE A 474 11.87 -26.89 37.47
CA PHE A 474 12.25 -27.33 38.81
C PHE A 474 11.49 -26.71 39.98
N LEU A 475 10.59 -25.73 39.79
CA LEU A 475 9.83 -25.17 40.90
C LEU A 475 8.33 -24.99 40.60
N ILE A 476 7.59 -26.01 41.05
CA ILE A 476 6.34 -25.89 41.82
C ILE A 476 5.05 -25.64 41.01
N GLN A 477 4.35 -26.77 40.85
CA GLN A 477 2.90 -26.97 40.81
C GLN A 477 2.02 -25.79 41.30
N CYS A 478 0.98 -25.48 40.51
CA CYS A 478 -0.30 -24.85 40.91
C CYS A 478 -0.55 -23.32 40.84
N PHE A 479 0.26 -22.49 40.17
CA PHE A 479 -0.13 -21.06 39.95
C PHE A 479 0.00 -20.52 38.51
N ILE A 480 0.48 -21.34 37.56
CA ILE A 480 0.89 -20.91 36.21
C ILE A 480 -0.17 -21.25 35.14
N PHE A 481 -1.43 -20.85 35.33
CA PHE A 481 -2.35 -20.77 34.18
C PHE A 481 -2.58 -19.32 33.72
N PHE A 482 -2.35 -18.34 34.61
CA PHE A 482 -2.63 -16.92 34.33
C PHE A 482 -1.40 -16.11 33.86
N LEU A 483 -0.17 -16.61 34.06
CA LEU A 483 1.09 -15.90 33.71
C LEU A 483 1.71 -16.30 32.35
N LEU A 484 1.12 -17.23 31.61
CA LEU A 484 1.68 -17.79 30.36
C LEU A 484 1.52 -16.90 29.10
N LYS A 485 1.14 -15.63 29.23
CA LYS A 485 0.83 -14.78 28.07
C LYS A 485 2.06 -14.16 27.36
N GLU A 486 3.28 -14.32 27.86
CA GLU A 486 4.49 -13.66 27.30
C GLU A 486 5.51 -14.59 26.61
N THR A 487 5.18 -15.87 26.39
CA THR A 487 6.18 -16.86 25.89
C THR A 487 6.41 -16.84 24.38
N ARG A 488 5.63 -16.10 23.59
CA ARG A 488 5.74 -16.08 22.12
C ARG A 488 6.03 -14.68 21.60
N LYS A 489 7.01 -14.57 20.71
CA LYS A 489 7.42 -13.31 20.07
C LYS A 489 7.53 -13.52 18.56
N ILE A 490 7.21 -12.50 17.78
CA ILE A 490 7.36 -12.53 16.32
C ILE A 490 8.74 -12.01 15.98
N LEU A 491 9.51 -12.79 15.22
CA LEU A 491 10.81 -12.39 14.71
C LEU A 491 10.71 -12.20 13.20
N ILE A 492 11.16 -11.04 12.73
CA ILE A 492 11.28 -10.70 11.31
C ILE A 492 12.77 -10.70 10.96
N LEU A 493 13.22 -11.69 10.21
CA LEU A 493 14.54 -11.75 9.62
C LEU A 493 14.53 -11.06 8.25
N HIS A 494 15.50 -10.18 8.03
CA HIS A 494 15.70 -9.51 6.75
C HIS A 494 17.15 -9.72 6.32
N GLU A 495 17.34 -10.45 5.23
CA GLU A 495 18.66 -10.66 4.65
C GLU A 495 19.11 -9.43 3.87
N ILE A 496 20.31 -8.93 4.19
CA ILE A 496 20.93 -7.82 3.48
C ILE A 496 22.05 -8.37 2.59
N PRO A 497 21.95 -8.22 1.25
CA PRO A 497 23.03 -8.57 0.35
C PRO A 497 24.32 -7.79 0.67
N GLU A 498 25.47 -8.45 0.51
CA GLU A 498 26.79 -7.86 0.84
C GLU A 498 27.03 -6.52 0.11
N ASP A 499 26.58 -6.42 -1.14
CA ASP A 499 26.74 -5.23 -1.97
C ASP A 499 25.85 -4.05 -1.52
N ASP A 500 24.71 -4.35 -0.91
CA ASP A 500 23.72 -3.35 -0.46
C ASP A 500 24.01 -2.79 0.92
N VAL A 501 24.97 -3.36 1.67
CA VAL A 501 25.32 -2.85 3.00
C VAL A 501 25.79 -1.39 2.93
N ARG A 502 26.54 -1.00 1.89
CA ARG A 502 27.02 0.38 1.75
C ARG A 502 25.88 1.37 1.48
N SER A 503 24.92 0.99 0.63
CA SER A 503 23.76 1.83 0.32
C SER A 503 22.84 1.94 1.55
N LEU A 504 22.64 0.85 2.28
CA LEU A 504 21.88 0.82 3.54
C LEU A 504 22.47 1.76 4.60
N LEU A 505 23.80 1.72 4.81
CA LEU A 505 24.49 2.55 5.81
C LEU A 505 24.64 4.02 5.38
N THR A 506 24.32 4.36 4.13
CA THR A 506 24.26 5.78 3.70
C THR A 506 23.13 6.52 4.41
N ASN A 507 22.04 5.82 4.73
CA ASN A 507 20.96 6.36 5.54
C ASN A 507 21.34 6.34 7.04
N GLN A 508 21.28 7.51 7.70
CA GLN A 508 21.58 7.62 9.14
C GLN A 508 20.56 6.91 10.02
N GLU A 509 19.35 6.68 9.54
CA GLU A 509 18.25 6.05 10.28
C GLU A 509 18.08 4.55 9.97
N SER A 510 18.93 3.95 9.12
CA SER A 510 18.76 2.56 8.69
C SER A 510 18.78 1.54 9.84
N LEU A 511 19.59 1.78 10.88
CA LEU A 511 19.65 0.91 12.07
C LEU A 511 18.57 1.24 13.11
N ALA A 512 17.78 2.29 12.91
CA ALA A 512 16.77 2.71 13.88
C ALA A 512 15.67 1.65 14.03
N THR A 513 15.27 0.98 12.95
CA THR A 513 14.24 -0.07 12.96
C THR A 513 14.81 -1.47 13.28
N CYS A 514 16.13 -1.63 13.36
CA CYS A 514 16.79 -2.91 13.62
C CYS A 514 16.97 -3.17 15.11
N ASP A 515 16.36 -4.23 15.65
CA ASP A 515 16.46 -4.58 17.07
C ASP A 515 17.67 -5.47 17.39
N VAL A 516 18.14 -6.25 16.41
CA VAL A 516 19.32 -7.13 16.52
C VAL A 516 19.96 -7.35 15.15
N ALA A 517 21.29 -7.45 15.10
CA ALA A 517 22.02 -7.72 13.87
C ALA A 517 22.77 -9.06 13.99
N VAL A 518 22.58 -9.96 13.04
CA VAL A 518 23.22 -11.27 12.99
C VAL A 518 24.24 -11.28 11.86
N PHE A 519 25.45 -11.74 12.17
CA PHE A 519 26.57 -11.81 11.24
C PHE A 519 26.91 -13.26 10.97
N VAL A 520 26.57 -13.73 9.78
CA VAL A 520 26.70 -15.13 9.36
C VAL A 520 27.97 -15.28 8.52
N TYR A 521 28.83 -16.22 8.90
CA TYR A 521 29.99 -16.64 8.11
C TYR A 521 29.98 -18.16 7.93
N ASP A 522 30.62 -18.64 6.87
CA ASP A 522 30.86 -20.06 6.66
C ASP A 522 32.02 -20.53 7.54
N SER A 523 31.78 -21.49 8.43
CA SER A 523 32.77 -22.02 9.38
C SER A 523 33.97 -22.69 8.69
N SER A 524 33.79 -23.15 7.45
CA SER A 524 34.83 -23.79 6.64
C SER A 524 35.69 -22.80 5.84
N ASP A 525 35.25 -21.54 5.71
CA ASP A 525 35.92 -20.51 4.89
C ASP A 525 36.46 -19.33 5.72
N GLU A 526 37.78 -19.23 5.79
CA GLU A 526 38.47 -18.12 6.47
C GLU A 526 38.21 -16.76 5.81
N VAL A 527 38.08 -16.71 4.47
CA VAL A 527 37.80 -15.47 3.75
C VAL A 527 36.40 -14.98 4.08
N SER A 528 35.44 -15.90 4.24
CA SER A 528 34.10 -15.58 4.72
C SER A 528 34.14 -14.90 6.08
N TRP A 529 34.94 -15.39 7.03
CA TRP A 529 35.07 -14.76 8.35
C TRP A 529 35.65 -13.35 8.27
N GLN A 530 36.73 -13.15 7.52
CA GLN A 530 37.37 -11.83 7.37
C GLN A 530 36.39 -10.77 6.84
N ARG A 531 35.59 -11.12 5.82
CA ARG A 531 34.55 -10.23 5.29
C ARG A 531 33.44 -9.96 6.29
N THR A 532 32.98 -10.99 7.02
CA THR A 532 31.98 -10.83 8.08
C THR A 532 32.46 -9.92 9.20
N ARG A 533 33.73 -10.03 9.61
CA ARG A 533 34.35 -9.12 10.59
C ARG A 533 34.33 -7.66 10.11
N ASP A 534 34.68 -7.43 8.84
CA ASP A 534 34.65 -6.08 8.27
C ASP A 534 33.22 -5.51 8.24
N LEU A 535 32.21 -6.33 7.94
CA LEU A 535 30.80 -5.94 7.99
C LEU A 535 30.37 -5.60 9.44
N LEU A 536 30.74 -6.44 10.41
CA LEU A 536 30.45 -6.23 11.82
C LEU A 536 30.99 -4.90 12.33
N ILE A 537 32.27 -4.60 12.03
CA ILE A 537 32.90 -3.35 12.44
C ILE A 537 32.22 -2.15 11.78
N LYS A 538 31.89 -2.23 10.48
CA LYS A 538 31.19 -1.16 9.75
C LYS A 538 29.81 -0.86 10.34
N VAL A 539 29.00 -1.88 10.58
CA VAL A 539 27.65 -1.74 11.13
C VAL A 539 27.70 -1.22 12.58
N ALA A 540 28.60 -1.77 13.41
CA ALA A 540 28.78 -1.31 14.78
C ALA A 540 29.21 0.16 14.84
N THR A 541 30.21 0.55 14.03
CA THR A 541 30.69 1.94 13.95
C THR A 541 29.58 2.90 13.49
N HIS A 542 28.77 2.49 12.50
CA HIS A 542 27.62 3.27 12.05
C HIS A 542 26.59 3.49 13.17
N GLY A 543 26.23 2.42 13.89
CA GLY A 543 25.31 2.50 15.04
C GLY A 543 25.83 3.40 16.16
N GLU A 544 27.14 3.45 16.37
CA GLU A 544 27.77 4.34 17.35
C GLU A 544 27.77 5.81 16.93
N SER A 545 27.97 6.06 15.64
CA SER A 545 27.98 7.42 15.07
C SER A 545 26.58 8.05 15.03
N THR A 546 25.56 7.25 14.70
CA THR A 546 24.16 7.68 14.58
C THR A 546 23.41 7.66 15.91
N GLY A 547 23.92 6.91 16.90
CA GLY A 547 23.26 6.68 18.19
C GLY A 547 22.29 5.49 18.18
N TYR A 548 22.04 4.88 17.03
CA TYR A 548 21.27 3.64 16.88
C TYR A 548 22.17 2.41 17.04
N LYS A 549 22.84 2.28 18.19
CA LYS A 549 23.57 1.04 18.52
C LYS A 549 22.63 -0.16 18.43
N VAL A 550 23.07 -1.32 17.96
CA VAL A 550 22.26 -2.54 17.83
C VAL A 550 23.04 -3.70 18.46
N PRO A 551 22.39 -4.62 19.21
CA PRO A 551 23.05 -5.84 19.65
C PRO A 551 23.46 -6.70 18.46
N CYS A 552 24.65 -7.30 18.52
CA CYS A 552 25.21 -8.11 17.45
C CYS A 552 25.46 -9.54 17.92
N LEU A 553 25.11 -10.51 17.08
CA LEU A 553 25.41 -11.93 17.27
C LEU A 553 26.21 -12.44 16.07
N ILE A 554 27.12 -13.38 16.32
CA ILE A 554 27.89 -14.06 15.28
C ILE A 554 27.35 -15.47 15.13
N VAL A 555 27.11 -15.90 13.89
CA VAL A 555 26.67 -17.25 13.54
C VAL A 555 27.73 -17.89 12.65
N ALA A 556 28.28 -19.02 13.12
CA ALA A 556 29.16 -19.88 12.36
C ALA A 556 28.29 -20.93 11.64
N ALA A 557 27.95 -20.67 10.39
CA ALA A 557 27.09 -21.54 9.59
C ALA A 557 27.87 -22.70 8.97
N LYS A 558 27.14 -23.72 8.51
CA LYS A 558 27.69 -24.97 7.92
C LYS A 558 28.59 -25.73 8.89
N ASP A 559 28.17 -25.79 10.14
CA ASP A 559 28.89 -26.51 11.21
C ASP A 559 29.04 -28.02 10.96
N ASP A 560 28.28 -28.56 9.99
CA ASP A 560 28.40 -29.91 9.45
C ASP A 560 29.64 -30.15 8.58
N LEU A 561 30.29 -29.09 8.09
CA LEU A 561 31.53 -29.16 7.32
C LEU A 561 32.77 -29.09 8.24
N ASP A 562 33.92 -29.51 7.71
CA ASP A 562 35.20 -29.40 8.41
C ASP A 562 35.53 -27.92 8.69
N GLN A 563 35.50 -27.56 9.97
CA GLN A 563 35.67 -26.19 10.42
C GLN A 563 37.13 -25.72 10.26
N SER A 564 37.31 -24.46 9.85
CA SER A 564 38.62 -23.82 9.88
C SER A 564 38.98 -23.46 11.34
N PRO A 565 40.03 -24.07 11.92
CA PRO A 565 40.41 -23.78 13.31
C PRO A 565 40.84 -22.33 13.49
N HIS A 566 41.43 -21.72 12.46
CA HIS A 566 41.83 -20.32 12.49
C HIS A 566 40.61 -19.37 12.51
N ALA A 567 39.59 -19.64 11.69
CA ALA A 567 38.38 -18.83 11.66
C ALA A 567 37.63 -18.87 13.00
N LEU A 568 37.53 -20.04 13.63
CA LEU A 568 36.87 -20.23 14.94
C LEU A 568 37.65 -19.54 16.09
N GLN A 569 38.98 -19.65 16.08
CA GLN A 569 39.82 -19.01 17.09
C GLN A 569 39.74 -17.48 16.98
N GLU A 570 39.84 -16.95 15.76
CA GLU A 570 39.76 -15.51 15.50
C GLU A 570 38.37 -14.95 15.80
N SER A 571 37.29 -15.67 15.46
CA SER A 571 35.92 -15.23 15.76
C SER A 571 35.62 -15.24 17.25
N THR A 572 36.14 -16.21 17.99
CA THR A 572 36.08 -16.23 19.46
C THR A 572 36.87 -15.07 20.06
N ARG A 573 38.09 -14.79 19.57
CA ARG A 573 38.89 -13.65 20.05
C ARG A 573 38.18 -12.33 19.82
N VAL A 574 37.69 -12.09 18.59
CA VAL A 574 37.00 -10.84 18.23
C VAL A 574 35.73 -10.66 19.06
N SER A 575 34.93 -11.71 19.28
CA SER A 575 33.72 -11.63 20.11
C SER A 575 34.04 -11.20 21.55
N GLN A 576 35.11 -11.73 22.15
CA GLN A 576 35.58 -11.33 23.47
C GLN A 576 36.09 -9.88 23.48
N ASP A 577 36.85 -9.46 22.46
CA ASP A 577 37.44 -8.12 22.38
C ASP A 577 36.38 -7.02 22.29
N ILE A 578 35.29 -7.27 21.55
CA ILE A 578 34.19 -6.30 21.36
C ILE A 578 33.04 -6.49 22.36
N GLY A 579 33.12 -7.50 23.23
CA GLY A 579 32.16 -7.73 24.32
C GLY A 579 30.81 -8.29 23.88
N ILE A 580 30.79 -9.21 22.92
CA ILE A 580 29.57 -9.93 22.49
C ILE A 580 29.68 -11.44 22.78
N GLU A 581 28.56 -12.15 22.64
CA GLU A 581 28.51 -13.60 22.82
C GLU A 581 29.42 -14.34 21.83
N THR A 582 29.98 -15.47 22.25
CA THR A 582 30.78 -16.34 21.38
C THR A 582 29.98 -16.79 20.15
N PRO A 583 30.64 -17.03 19.00
CA PRO A 583 29.98 -17.49 17.78
C PRO A 583 29.06 -18.69 18.03
N ILE A 584 27.83 -18.62 17.49
CA ILE A 584 26.83 -19.68 17.60
C ILE A 584 27.06 -20.65 16.44
N PRO A 585 27.47 -21.91 16.68
CA PRO A 585 27.61 -22.92 15.64
C PRO A 585 26.23 -23.38 15.16
N VAL A 586 26.04 -23.43 13.84
CA VAL A 586 24.76 -23.72 13.20
C VAL A 586 24.98 -24.56 11.95
N SER A 587 24.28 -25.69 11.86
CA SER A 587 24.13 -26.45 10.63
C SER A 587 22.66 -26.54 10.26
N VAL A 588 22.30 -26.15 9.04
CA VAL A 588 20.92 -26.24 8.55
C VAL A 588 20.48 -27.70 8.35
N GLU A 589 21.44 -28.61 8.15
CA GLU A 589 21.20 -30.06 8.12
C GLU A 589 20.84 -30.61 9.52
N SER A 590 21.22 -29.90 10.59
CA SER A 590 20.86 -30.27 11.96
C SER A 590 19.43 -29.82 12.30
N ARG A 591 18.63 -30.71 12.92
CA ARG A 591 17.20 -30.48 13.16
C ARG A 591 16.85 -29.48 14.28
N ASP A 592 17.81 -28.98 15.05
CA ASP A 592 17.55 -28.10 16.22
C ASP A 592 18.04 -26.65 16.03
N LEU A 593 17.43 -25.94 15.08
CA LEU A 593 17.75 -24.54 14.75
C LEU A 593 17.00 -23.53 15.63
N ASN A 594 16.03 -24.00 16.42
CA ASN A 594 15.21 -23.17 17.31
C ASN A 594 16.04 -22.43 18.36
N ASN A 595 17.18 -22.99 18.76
CA ASN A 595 18.10 -22.37 19.71
C ASN A 595 18.64 -21.02 19.20
N VAL A 596 19.00 -20.93 17.92
CA VAL A 596 19.56 -19.71 17.31
C VAL A 596 18.53 -18.59 17.34
N PHE A 597 17.30 -18.87 16.90
CA PHE A 597 16.22 -17.88 16.86
C PHE A 597 15.81 -17.41 18.26
N ARG A 598 15.83 -18.31 19.27
CA ARG A 598 15.64 -17.93 20.68
C ARG A 598 16.73 -16.98 21.17
N ARG A 599 18.00 -17.26 20.86
CA ARG A 599 19.13 -16.37 21.23
C ARG A 599 19.01 -14.99 20.56
N ILE A 600 18.58 -14.95 19.29
CA ILE A 600 18.31 -13.69 18.57
C ILE A 600 17.24 -12.86 19.31
N VAL A 601 16.12 -13.48 19.67
CA VAL A 601 15.05 -12.80 20.41
C VAL A 601 15.53 -12.36 21.80
N HIS A 602 16.29 -13.20 22.51
CA HIS A 602 16.84 -12.85 23.81
C HIS A 602 17.81 -11.66 23.73
N ALA A 603 18.70 -11.63 22.73
CA ALA A 603 19.59 -10.50 22.48
C ALA A 603 18.81 -9.21 22.17
N ALA A 604 17.70 -9.30 21.45
CA ALA A 604 16.82 -8.16 21.18
C ALA A 604 16.06 -7.67 22.44
N GLN A 605 15.67 -8.58 23.34
CA GLN A 605 15.04 -8.25 24.62
C GLN A 605 16.02 -7.65 25.64
N GLN A 606 17.27 -8.11 25.62
CA GLN A 606 18.34 -7.72 26.54
C GLN A 606 19.52 -7.07 25.77
N PRO A 607 19.30 -5.97 25.02
CA PRO A 607 20.29 -5.45 24.07
C PRO A 607 21.59 -4.99 24.74
N HIS A 608 21.55 -4.66 26.03
CA HIS A 608 22.72 -4.19 26.77
C HIS A 608 23.80 -5.25 26.98
N LEU A 609 23.49 -6.53 26.78
CA LEU A 609 24.44 -7.65 26.94
C LEU A 609 25.21 -7.96 25.65
N SER A 610 24.75 -7.47 24.49
CA SER A 610 25.28 -7.89 23.19
C SER A 610 25.57 -6.71 22.24
N ILE A 611 25.60 -5.46 22.74
CA ILE A 611 26.02 -4.31 21.93
C ILE A 611 27.55 -4.31 21.82
N PRO A 612 28.13 -4.39 20.62
CA PRO A 612 29.57 -4.36 20.45
C PRO A 612 30.14 -2.99 20.82
N GLU A 613 31.28 -2.97 21.50
CA GLU A 613 32.06 -1.75 21.76
C GLU A 613 33.30 -1.71 20.84
N THR A 614 33.25 -0.89 19.79
CA THR A 614 34.41 -0.71 18.89
C THR A 614 35.46 0.21 19.52
N GLU A 615 36.68 0.21 19.00
CA GLU A 615 37.72 1.17 19.44
C GLU A 615 37.29 2.64 19.25
N ALA A 616 36.61 2.94 18.13
CA ALA A 616 36.02 4.25 17.88
C ALA A 616 34.93 4.59 18.90
N GLY A 617 34.14 3.58 19.31
CA GLY A 617 33.16 3.69 20.39
C GLY A 617 33.78 4.00 21.74
N ARG A 618 34.85 3.27 22.11
CA ARG A 618 35.59 3.45 23.37
C ARG A 618 36.19 4.85 23.46
N THR A 619 36.88 5.30 22.41
CA THR A 619 37.47 6.64 22.35
C THR A 619 36.42 7.75 22.38
N SER A 620 35.32 7.61 21.63
CA SER A 620 34.19 8.57 21.66
C SER A 620 33.53 8.64 23.05
N ARG A 621 33.38 7.50 23.73
CA ARG A 621 32.82 7.44 25.10
C ARG A 621 33.73 8.13 26.11
N GLN A 622 35.03 7.87 26.05
CA GLN A 622 36.03 8.54 26.90
C GLN A 622 36.01 10.05 26.68
N TYR A 623 35.98 10.49 25.42
CA TYR A 623 35.89 11.91 25.07
C TYR A 623 34.60 12.57 25.60
N ARG A 624 33.44 11.91 25.45
CA ARG A 624 32.17 12.40 26.01
C ARG A 624 32.18 12.47 27.54
N GLN A 625 32.83 11.51 28.21
CA GLN A 625 32.98 11.53 29.67
C GLN A 625 33.90 12.66 30.14
N LEU A 626 34.96 12.96 29.39
CA LEU A 626 35.83 14.11 29.67
C LEU A 626 35.09 15.43 29.46
N LEU A 627 34.36 15.56 28.35
CA LEU A 627 33.52 16.73 28.08
C LEU A 627 32.44 16.93 29.16
N SER A 628 31.72 15.88 29.55
CA SER A 628 30.66 16.00 30.57
C SER A 628 31.21 16.37 31.94
N ARG A 629 32.37 15.83 32.33
CA ARG A 629 33.10 16.24 33.55
C ARG A 629 33.53 17.70 33.47
N SER A 630 34.09 18.14 32.33
CA SER A 630 34.49 19.53 32.14
C SER A 630 33.31 20.51 32.18
N LEU A 631 32.17 20.14 31.59
CA LEU A 631 30.93 20.92 31.62
C LEU A 631 30.34 20.99 33.02
N MET A 632 30.37 19.90 33.80
CA MET A 632 29.94 19.92 35.21
C MET A 632 30.83 20.81 36.07
N VAL A 633 32.15 20.82 35.83
CA VAL A 633 33.08 21.70 36.54
C VAL A 633 32.82 23.16 36.16
N ALA A 634 32.61 23.45 34.87
CA ALA A 634 32.30 24.79 34.39
C ALA A 634 30.96 25.31 34.93
N SER A 635 29.92 24.47 34.99
CA SER A 635 28.61 24.86 35.54
C SER A 635 28.66 25.08 37.05
N ALA A 636 29.39 24.23 37.80
CA ALA A 636 29.63 24.43 39.22
C ALA A 636 30.42 25.73 39.47
N GLY A 637 31.47 26.00 38.68
CA GLY A 637 32.24 27.25 38.74
C GLY A 637 31.39 28.49 38.46
N ALA A 638 30.52 28.44 37.44
CA ALA A 638 29.60 29.52 37.13
C ALA A 638 28.59 29.77 38.26
N ALA A 639 28.04 28.71 38.85
CA ALA A 639 27.13 28.83 39.99
C ALA A 639 27.82 29.47 41.21
N ILE A 640 29.05 29.05 41.52
CA ILE A 640 29.86 29.66 42.61
C ILE A 640 30.13 31.13 42.32
N ALA A 641 30.49 31.50 41.08
CA ALA A 641 30.72 32.88 40.70
C ALA A 641 29.45 33.74 40.85
N VAL A 642 28.29 33.23 40.43
CA VAL A 642 27.00 33.92 40.61
C VAL A 642 26.68 34.13 42.08
N VAL A 643 26.86 33.11 42.92
CA VAL A 643 26.66 33.21 44.37
C VAL A 643 27.65 34.18 45.01
N GLY A 644 28.91 34.17 44.57
CA GLY A 644 29.93 35.10 45.04
C GLY A 644 29.62 36.55 44.68
N VAL A 645 29.16 36.81 43.45
CA VAL A 645 28.77 38.15 43.00
C VAL A 645 27.51 38.64 43.72
N THR A 646 26.52 37.79 43.94
CA THR A 646 25.32 38.17 44.70
C THR A 646 25.65 38.44 46.17
N ALA A 647 26.46 37.59 46.80
CA ALA A 647 26.94 37.82 48.16
C ALA A 647 27.76 39.12 48.28
N TYR A 648 28.65 39.40 47.32
CA TYR A 648 29.42 40.64 47.27
C TYR A 648 28.52 41.87 47.10
N ARG A 649 27.52 41.80 46.22
CA ARG A 649 26.54 42.90 46.04
C ARG A 649 25.71 43.15 47.30
N ILE A 650 25.32 42.10 48.02
CA ILE A 650 24.60 42.21 49.30
C ILE A 650 25.52 42.83 50.37
N TYR A 651 26.79 42.42 50.43
CA TYR A 651 27.77 43.01 51.34
C TYR A 651 28.01 44.49 51.05
N ALA A 652 28.27 44.84 49.78
CA ALA A 652 28.48 46.22 49.35
C ALA A 652 27.25 47.12 49.59
N ALA A 653 26.04 46.57 49.44
CA ALA A 653 24.80 47.29 49.77
C ALA A 653 24.68 47.57 51.28
N ARG A 654 25.10 46.63 52.14
CA ARG A 654 25.10 46.81 53.60
C ARG A 654 26.14 47.82 54.06
N THR A 655 27.34 47.83 53.45
CA THR A 655 28.40 48.79 53.82
C THR A 655 28.06 50.22 53.42
N ASN A 656 27.34 50.43 52.30
CA ASN A 656 26.90 51.76 51.85
C ASN A 656 25.69 52.31 52.63
N THR A 657 25.00 51.47 53.41
CA THR A 657 23.93 51.93 54.34
C THR A 657 24.43 52.25 55.74
N SER A 658 25.71 52.00 56.03
CA SER A 658 26.35 52.22 57.34
C SER A 658 27.30 53.44 57.38
N SER A 659 27.23 54.29 56.36
CA SER A 659 27.90 55.58 56.23
C SER A 659 26.87 56.65 55.95
#